data_AF-A0A1C7Z474-F1
#
_entry.id   AF-A0A1C7Z474-F1
#
_cell.length_a   1.000
_cell.length_b   1.000
_cell.length_c   1.000
_cell.angle_alpha   90.00
_cell.angle_beta   90.00
_cell.angle_gamma   90.00
#
_symmetry.space_group_name_H-M   'P 1'
#
loop_
_entity.id
_entity.type
_entity.pdbx_description
1 polymer ?
#
loop_
_entity_poly.entity_id
_entity_poly.type
_entity_poly.pdbx_seq_one_letter_code
_entity_poly.pdbx_strand_id
1 'polypeptide(L)'
;MRYLLLLLVALLPLWAVAVEFDENTRTLALGSKTQVFEDVSGQATIESVSSPAMAAHFKPLKRATMNAGYSRSAFWLKVELHYRPHDSGAHRDWLLEVAFPALDHVDLFLTDDTGTARLVNSTGDMLPFSSRQLKQNNYLFEFSVLPEQSRTVYLRVASLGSIQVPLTLWSARAYLEDQPARLYFLGLLYGVLLVMLVYNLCIYIGMRDASYLYYILYIAPFGLYQLAVHGTGVEFLWPDNTWWANAAPPFLIGASMLFACQFARSFLHTAAVGRWVDRALALLMGFAGLVAVLALNPDYSLALRLANILVLACTLVIFVAGFAAIFKGVYVARYFVIAWSAFLVGSAIHTCMLMGYLPNTFFTMYANQIGSALEVALLSMALAARINHARDEQARVLLQTGETLERLNEQLATSNRLKDEFLATLTHELRTPMNGVIGSLELMQTVKMDSELESYQQTAACSAQNMMRLVNGILTLTELRAGRVGVAAESFNLRALLQSMAADFSPLVQEKGLEFVLELNEALPESVQGDPGKLRQCLECLLDNALKFTRTGFIQVRVTGVPAGTGAFQVKIEVIDSGIGFTRLNEAVPYQRFFQVDGSMTREYGGLGIGLAICAQLIELQGGVLSHQSEPGRGSCFALSVPLRVLSRQTQLHSQERREIL
;
A
#
# COMPACT_ATOMS: atom_id res chain seq x y z
N MET A 1 -34.20 73.11 -51.15
CA MET A 1 -32.76 73.01 -50.84
C MET A 1 -32.39 73.47 -49.43
N ARG A 2 -33.03 74.50 -48.83
CA ARG A 2 -32.76 74.93 -47.44
C ARG A 2 -33.06 73.89 -46.36
N TYR A 3 -34.11 73.07 -46.52
CA TYR A 3 -34.48 72.04 -45.54
C TYR A 3 -33.62 70.77 -45.62
N LEU A 4 -32.98 70.49 -46.76
CA LEU A 4 -32.05 69.37 -46.90
C LEU A 4 -30.69 69.65 -46.23
N LEU A 5 -30.30 70.92 -46.17
CA LEU A 5 -29.08 71.38 -45.50
C LEU A 5 -29.22 71.41 -43.96
N LEU A 6 -30.42 71.71 -43.44
CA LEU A 6 -30.71 71.62 -42.00
C LEU A 6 -30.73 70.18 -41.48
N LEU A 7 -31.15 69.22 -42.32
CA LEU A 7 -31.14 67.79 -41.96
C LEU A 7 -29.72 67.18 -42.01
N LEU A 8 -28.83 67.75 -42.83
CA LEU A 8 -27.40 67.38 -42.90
C LEU A 8 -26.57 68.01 -41.78
N VAL A 9 -26.97 69.16 -41.22
CA VAL A 9 -26.34 69.75 -40.03
C VAL A 9 -26.82 69.06 -38.73
N ALA A 10 -28.05 68.53 -38.70
CA ALA A 10 -28.53 67.70 -37.58
C ALA A 10 -27.90 66.29 -37.51
N LEU A 11 -27.08 65.92 -38.50
CA LEU A 11 -26.29 64.68 -38.52
C LEU A 11 -24.85 64.85 -38.00
N LEU A 12 -24.51 66.02 -37.46
CA LEU A 12 -23.28 66.27 -36.70
C LEU A 12 -23.66 66.40 -35.21
N PRO A 13 -23.78 65.28 -34.50
CA PRO A 13 -22.63 64.83 -33.70
C PRO A 13 -22.43 63.31 -33.82
N LEU A 14 -21.49 62.93 -34.69
CA LEU A 14 -20.85 61.61 -34.67
C LEU A 14 -19.62 61.64 -33.74
N TRP A 15 -19.73 62.23 -32.54
CA TRP A 15 -18.60 62.39 -31.62
C TRP A 15 -19.07 62.21 -30.18
N ALA A 16 -18.50 61.21 -29.51
CA ALA A 16 -18.55 60.90 -28.06
C ALA A 16 -19.79 61.42 -27.29
N VAL A 17 -20.80 60.57 -27.11
CA VAL A 17 -21.84 60.82 -26.10
C VAL A 17 -21.23 60.53 -24.72
N ALA A 18 -21.05 61.56 -23.90
CA ALA A 18 -20.65 61.42 -22.51
C ALA A 18 -21.62 60.49 -21.78
N VAL A 19 -21.09 59.60 -20.95
CA VAL A 19 -21.92 58.67 -20.17
C VAL A 19 -22.46 59.42 -18.97
N GLU A 20 -23.77 59.63 -18.94
CA GLU A 20 -24.45 60.26 -17.83
C GLU A 20 -24.74 59.25 -16.72
N PHE A 21 -24.46 59.65 -15.48
CA PHE A 21 -24.80 58.88 -14.28
C PHE A 21 -25.18 59.83 -13.14
N ASP A 22 -25.94 59.31 -12.18
CA ASP A 22 -26.55 60.07 -11.10
C ASP A 22 -26.16 59.51 -9.73
N GLU A 23 -26.63 60.14 -8.65
CA GLU A 23 -26.41 59.67 -7.28
C GLU A 23 -27.02 58.29 -7.02
N ASN A 24 -28.04 57.85 -7.76
CA ASN A 24 -28.67 56.54 -7.55
C ASN A 24 -27.90 55.39 -8.22
N THR A 25 -26.98 55.73 -9.12
CA THR A 25 -26.17 54.77 -9.84
C THR A 25 -25.31 53.96 -8.86
N ARG A 26 -25.57 52.66 -8.77
CA ARG A 26 -24.79 51.74 -7.93
C ARG A 26 -23.55 51.22 -8.65
N THR A 27 -23.74 50.78 -9.90
CA THR A 27 -22.74 50.13 -10.75
C THR A 27 -22.99 50.47 -12.22
N LEU A 28 -21.94 50.74 -12.99
CA LEU A 28 -22.05 51.07 -14.41
C LEU A 28 -20.88 50.49 -15.21
N ALA A 29 -21.16 49.52 -16.08
CA ALA A 29 -20.16 48.94 -16.97
C ALA A 29 -19.84 49.93 -18.12
N LEU A 30 -18.57 50.32 -18.26
CA LEU A 30 -18.15 51.37 -19.17
C LEU A 30 -17.66 50.87 -20.53
N GLY A 31 -17.45 49.55 -20.71
CA GLY A 31 -16.78 49.04 -21.89
C GLY A 31 -17.43 49.43 -23.23
N SER A 32 -18.75 49.25 -23.39
CA SER A 32 -19.45 49.63 -24.64
C SER A 32 -19.54 51.14 -24.90
N LYS A 33 -19.15 51.94 -23.91
CA LYS A 33 -19.09 53.41 -23.95
C LYS A 33 -17.66 53.94 -24.04
N THR A 34 -16.68 53.04 -24.04
CA THR A 34 -15.27 53.39 -24.08
C THR A 34 -14.77 53.41 -25.52
N GLN A 35 -13.92 54.38 -25.84
CA GLN A 35 -13.18 54.42 -27.09
C GLN A 35 -11.76 53.91 -26.88
N VAL A 36 -11.20 53.24 -27.87
CA VAL A 36 -9.88 52.61 -27.79
C VAL A 36 -8.98 53.10 -28.93
N PHE A 37 -7.73 53.40 -28.59
CA PHE A 37 -6.65 53.65 -29.51
C PHE A 37 -5.50 52.67 -29.25
N GLU A 38 -5.04 51.99 -30.29
CA GLU A 38 -3.89 51.09 -30.23
C GLU A 38 -2.62 51.86 -30.58
N ASP A 39 -1.73 51.99 -29.61
CA ASP A 39 -0.39 52.55 -29.78
C ASP A 39 0.60 51.42 -30.03
N VAL A 40 0.80 51.11 -31.32
CA VAL A 40 1.77 50.10 -31.79
C VAL A 40 3.21 50.49 -31.46
N SER A 41 3.49 51.80 -31.34
CA SER A 41 4.84 52.29 -31.03
C SER A 41 5.18 52.20 -29.54
N GLY A 42 4.16 52.22 -28.67
CA GLY A 42 4.27 52.27 -27.22
C GLY A 42 4.77 53.61 -26.66
N GLN A 43 5.04 54.60 -27.52
CA GLN A 43 5.66 55.88 -27.18
C GLN A 43 4.67 57.05 -27.09
N ALA A 44 3.38 56.82 -27.37
CA ALA A 44 2.39 57.88 -27.29
C ALA A 44 2.27 58.39 -25.85
N THR A 45 2.39 59.70 -25.67
CA THR A 45 2.23 60.37 -24.37
C THR A 45 0.81 60.88 -24.20
N ILE A 46 0.39 61.13 -22.96
CA ILE A 46 -0.96 61.67 -22.69
C ILE A 46 -1.20 62.98 -23.47
N GLU A 47 -0.19 63.85 -23.59
CA GLU A 47 -0.28 65.12 -24.34
C GLU A 47 -0.57 64.90 -25.83
N SER A 48 0.06 63.89 -26.44
CA SER A 48 -0.18 63.53 -27.84
C SER A 48 -1.56 62.92 -28.04
N VAL A 49 -2.00 62.08 -27.10
CA VAL A 49 -3.24 61.30 -27.16
C VAL A 49 -4.46 62.17 -26.86
N SER A 50 -4.34 63.15 -25.95
CA SER A 50 -5.39 64.11 -25.63
C SER A 50 -5.53 65.23 -26.67
N SER A 51 -4.64 65.29 -27.67
CA SER A 51 -4.68 66.32 -28.70
C SER A 51 -5.91 66.16 -29.63
N PRO A 52 -6.50 67.26 -30.13
CA PRO A 52 -7.64 67.19 -31.05
C PRO A 52 -7.36 66.38 -32.32
N ALA A 53 -6.10 66.33 -32.77
CA ALA A 53 -5.66 65.56 -33.93
C ALA A 53 -5.75 64.03 -33.71
N MET A 54 -5.52 63.56 -32.48
CA MET A 54 -5.64 62.13 -32.15
C MET A 54 -7.07 61.69 -31.85
N ALA A 55 -8.00 62.62 -31.61
CA ALA A 55 -9.37 62.28 -31.30
C ALA A 55 -10.07 61.43 -32.39
N ALA A 56 -9.67 61.58 -33.66
CA ALA A 56 -10.20 60.78 -34.78
C ALA A 56 -9.67 59.33 -34.83
N HIS A 57 -8.58 59.02 -34.11
CA HIS A 57 -7.96 57.68 -34.10
C HIS A 57 -8.57 56.75 -33.05
N PHE A 58 -9.35 57.30 -32.11
CA PHE A 58 -10.11 56.55 -31.12
C PHE A 58 -11.33 55.88 -31.75
N LYS A 59 -11.39 54.55 -31.67
CA LYS A 59 -12.52 53.76 -32.18
C LYS A 59 -13.43 53.32 -31.04
N PRO A 60 -14.77 53.43 -31.17
CA PRO A 60 -15.67 52.96 -30.14
C PRO A 60 -15.57 51.44 -29.98
N LEU A 61 -15.55 50.97 -28.72
CA LEU A 61 -15.51 49.55 -28.42
C LEU A 61 -16.89 48.92 -28.69
N LYS A 62 -16.94 47.93 -29.58
CA LYS A 62 -18.20 47.26 -29.97
C LYS A 62 -18.69 46.22 -28.95
N ARG A 63 -17.83 45.80 -28.03
CA ARG A 63 -18.11 44.75 -27.03
C ARG A 63 -18.15 45.35 -25.63
N ALA A 64 -18.73 44.62 -24.69
CA ALA A 64 -18.82 45.03 -23.28
C ALA A 64 -17.45 45.12 -22.57
N THR A 65 -16.42 44.47 -23.12
CA THR A 65 -15.07 44.42 -22.55
C THR A 65 -14.04 44.49 -23.67
N MET A 66 -12.95 45.22 -23.45
CA MET A 66 -11.84 45.24 -24.38
C MET A 66 -11.03 43.96 -24.23
N ASN A 67 -10.82 43.23 -25.32
CA ASN A 67 -9.98 42.04 -25.36
C ASN A 67 -9.09 42.09 -26.61
N ALA A 68 -7.81 42.37 -26.38
CA ALA A 68 -6.80 42.43 -27.44
C ALA A 68 -5.97 41.13 -27.55
N GLY A 69 -6.26 40.13 -26.70
CA GLY A 69 -5.45 38.92 -26.62
C GLY A 69 -4.00 39.24 -26.25
N TYR A 70 -3.05 38.53 -26.87
CA TYR A 70 -1.61 38.79 -26.71
C TYR A 70 -1.15 39.82 -27.73
N SER A 71 -0.85 41.04 -27.28
CA SER A 71 -0.27 42.11 -28.11
C SER A 71 0.91 42.76 -27.39
N ARG A 72 1.85 43.31 -28.16
CA ARG A 72 2.96 44.14 -27.63
C ARG A 72 2.63 45.63 -27.64
N SER A 73 1.52 46.01 -28.27
CA SER A 73 1.05 47.41 -28.35
C SER A 73 0.59 47.88 -26.97
N ALA A 74 0.77 49.17 -26.69
CA ALA A 74 0.06 49.82 -25.59
C ALA A 74 -1.34 50.21 -26.07
N PHE A 75 -2.32 50.17 -25.19
CA PHE A 75 -3.69 50.57 -25.53
C PHE A 75 -4.15 51.72 -24.64
N TRP A 76 -4.73 52.73 -25.29
CA TRP A 76 -5.32 53.87 -24.65
C TRP A 76 -6.84 53.75 -24.71
N LEU A 77 -7.47 53.72 -23.54
CA LEU A 77 -8.91 53.74 -23.38
C LEU A 77 -9.34 55.13 -22.97
N LYS A 78 -10.36 55.67 -23.61
CA LYS A 78 -10.95 56.99 -23.35
C LYS A 78 -12.43 56.82 -23.06
N VAL A 79 -12.88 57.37 -21.94
CA VAL A 79 -14.30 57.47 -21.60
C VAL A 79 -14.60 58.84 -20.98
N GLU A 80 -15.68 59.46 -21.42
CA GLU A 80 -16.15 60.72 -20.87
C GLU A 80 -17.32 60.44 -19.93
N LEU A 81 -17.18 60.84 -18.67
CA LEU A 81 -18.16 60.60 -17.62
C LEU A 81 -18.75 61.94 -17.19
N HIS A 82 -20.07 62.05 -17.23
CA HIS A 82 -20.81 63.25 -16.85
C HIS A 82 -21.70 62.95 -15.65
N TYR A 83 -21.45 63.64 -14.54
CA TYR A 83 -22.20 63.43 -13.31
C TYR A 83 -23.37 64.42 -13.21
N ARG A 84 -24.61 63.91 -13.30
CA ARG A 84 -25.84 64.69 -13.17
C ARG A 84 -26.66 64.22 -11.97
N PRO A 85 -26.38 64.73 -10.76
CA PRO A 85 -27.18 64.38 -9.60
C PRO A 85 -28.53 65.10 -9.62
N HIS A 86 -29.60 64.42 -9.18
CA HIS A 86 -30.91 65.05 -8.97
C HIS A 86 -30.92 65.92 -7.69
N ASP A 87 -30.11 65.53 -6.69
CA ASP A 87 -29.82 66.33 -5.50
C ASP A 87 -28.39 66.91 -5.55
N SER A 88 -28.29 68.23 -5.73
CA SER A 88 -27.00 68.94 -5.82
C SER A 88 -26.13 68.82 -4.56
N GLY A 89 -26.70 68.40 -3.43
CA GLY A 89 -25.96 68.13 -2.18
C GLY A 89 -25.46 66.68 -2.03
N ALA A 90 -25.88 65.77 -2.90
CA ALA A 90 -25.49 64.37 -2.85
C ALA A 90 -24.04 64.18 -3.38
N HIS A 91 -23.04 64.34 -2.51
CA HIS A 91 -21.68 63.93 -2.82
C HIS A 91 -21.54 62.41 -2.62
N ARG A 92 -21.14 61.69 -3.68
CA ARG A 92 -20.75 60.28 -3.57
C ARG A 92 -19.31 60.09 -4.03
N ASP A 93 -18.59 59.26 -3.29
CA ASP A 93 -17.28 58.78 -3.72
C ASP A 93 -17.48 57.67 -4.75
N TRP A 94 -16.84 57.84 -5.90
CA TRP A 94 -16.89 56.87 -6.98
C TRP A 94 -15.56 56.14 -7.07
N LEU A 95 -15.64 54.87 -7.48
CA LEU A 95 -14.49 53.99 -7.65
C LEU A 95 -14.50 53.48 -9.09
N LEU A 96 -13.38 53.63 -9.78
CA LEU A 96 -13.16 53.05 -11.09
C LEU A 96 -12.40 51.74 -10.94
N GLU A 97 -13.03 50.63 -11.31
CA GLU A 97 -12.46 49.28 -11.22
C GLU A 97 -12.00 48.79 -12.59
N VAL A 98 -10.78 48.26 -12.65
CA VAL A 98 -10.29 47.41 -13.73
C VAL A 98 -10.15 45.99 -13.17
N ALA A 99 -11.15 45.14 -13.45
CA ALA A 99 -11.29 43.81 -12.87
C ALA A 99 -10.46 42.73 -13.60
N PHE A 100 -9.17 43.01 -13.82
CA PHE A 100 -8.23 42.08 -14.44
C PHE A 100 -6.83 42.27 -13.84
N PRO A 101 -6.45 41.51 -12.80
CA PRO A 101 -5.22 41.73 -12.02
C PRO A 101 -3.89 41.41 -12.73
N ALA A 102 -3.94 40.81 -13.93
CA ALA A 102 -2.76 40.35 -14.68
C ALA A 102 -2.32 41.36 -15.75
N LEU A 103 -2.33 42.65 -15.42
CA LEU A 103 -1.87 43.73 -16.30
C LEU A 103 -0.54 44.27 -15.80
N ASP A 104 0.49 44.22 -16.65
CA ASP A 104 1.84 44.68 -16.32
C ASP A 104 1.88 46.15 -15.91
N HIS A 105 1.19 47.01 -16.67
CA HIS A 105 1.11 48.44 -16.42
C HIS A 105 -0.30 48.98 -16.71
N VAL A 106 -0.79 49.79 -15.77
CA VAL A 106 -2.09 50.46 -15.75
C VAL A 106 -1.88 51.87 -15.25
N ASP A 107 -1.88 52.84 -16.17
CA ASP A 107 -1.72 54.25 -15.86
C ASP A 107 -3.07 54.98 -16.03
N LEU A 108 -3.53 55.64 -14.96
CA LEU A 108 -4.76 56.43 -14.96
C LEU A 108 -4.44 57.91 -15.11
N PHE A 109 -5.05 58.54 -16.11
CA PHE A 109 -5.01 59.98 -16.32
C PHE A 109 -6.42 60.56 -16.27
N LEU A 110 -6.60 61.64 -15.52
CA LEU A 110 -7.86 62.39 -15.43
C LEU A 110 -7.67 63.80 -15.98
N THR A 111 -8.69 64.34 -16.64
CA THR A 111 -8.71 65.75 -17.05
C THR A 111 -9.03 66.66 -15.86
N ASP A 112 -8.19 67.66 -15.64
CA ASP A 112 -8.46 68.77 -14.74
C ASP A 112 -9.58 69.68 -15.32
N ASP A 113 -10.05 70.65 -14.53
CA ASP A 113 -11.12 71.58 -14.91
C ASP A 113 -10.77 72.44 -16.14
N THR A 114 -9.48 72.54 -16.49
CA THR A 114 -8.97 73.20 -17.70
C THR A 114 -8.95 72.29 -18.94
N GLY A 115 -9.41 71.05 -18.82
CA GLY A 115 -9.41 70.03 -19.88
C GLY A 115 -8.05 69.36 -20.13
N THR A 116 -7.05 69.65 -19.30
CA THR A 116 -5.69 69.09 -19.42
C THR A 116 -5.61 67.75 -18.67
N ALA A 117 -5.19 66.68 -19.33
CA ALA A 117 -5.08 65.36 -18.69
C ALA A 117 -3.77 65.20 -17.93
N ARG A 118 -3.84 64.77 -16.66
CA ARG A 118 -2.69 64.52 -15.78
C ARG A 118 -2.69 63.11 -15.24
N LEU A 119 -1.49 62.55 -15.02
CA LEU A 119 -1.31 61.24 -14.40
C LEU A 119 -1.74 61.32 -12.93
N VAL A 120 -2.72 60.52 -12.56
CA VAL A 120 -3.24 60.46 -11.18
C VAL A 120 -2.61 59.28 -10.44
N ASN A 121 -2.50 58.13 -11.11
CA ASN A 121 -1.90 56.94 -10.52
C ASN A 121 -1.29 56.02 -11.58
N SER A 122 -0.26 55.27 -11.21
CA SER A 122 0.39 54.24 -12.03
C SER A 122 0.57 52.98 -11.20
N THR A 123 0.04 51.86 -11.68
CA THR A 123 0.05 50.58 -10.99
C THR A 123 0.14 49.43 -12.01
N GLY A 124 0.32 48.19 -11.54
CA GLY A 124 0.38 47.02 -12.40
C GLY A 124 0.85 45.79 -11.62
N ASP A 125 0.97 44.63 -12.26
CA ASP A 125 1.55 43.42 -11.65
C ASP A 125 3.10 43.39 -11.72
N MET A 126 3.71 44.24 -12.56
CA MET A 126 5.16 44.49 -12.56
C MET A 126 5.59 45.52 -11.49
N LEU A 127 4.62 46.15 -10.81
CA LEU A 127 4.85 47.08 -9.72
C LEU A 127 4.50 46.44 -8.36
N PRO A 128 5.19 46.82 -7.27
CA PRO A 128 4.89 46.27 -5.93
C PRO A 128 3.44 46.51 -5.55
N PHE A 129 2.84 45.63 -4.74
CA PHE A 129 1.43 45.76 -4.33
C PHE A 129 1.13 47.12 -3.67
N SER A 130 2.12 47.74 -3.03
CA SER A 130 2.03 49.06 -2.43
C SER A 130 1.79 50.21 -3.43
N SER A 131 2.00 50.01 -4.74
CA SER A 131 1.69 51.03 -5.77
C SER A 131 0.19 51.21 -5.98
N ARG A 132 -0.64 50.26 -5.51
CA ARG A 132 -2.10 50.34 -5.64
C ARG A 132 -2.64 51.41 -4.70
N GLN A 133 -3.47 52.32 -5.22
CA GLN A 133 -4.10 53.38 -4.43
C GLN A 133 -5.02 52.78 -3.35
N LEU A 134 -5.88 51.84 -3.77
CA LEU A 134 -6.70 51.04 -2.86
C LEU A 134 -6.14 49.62 -2.84
N LYS A 135 -5.80 49.12 -1.64
CA LYS A 135 -5.22 47.80 -1.40
C LYS A 135 -6.26 46.70 -1.61
N GLN A 136 -6.49 46.37 -2.88
CA GLN A 136 -7.42 45.34 -3.35
C GLN A 136 -6.74 44.49 -4.43
N ASN A 137 -7.26 43.30 -4.67
CA ASN A 137 -6.77 42.37 -5.70
C ASN A 137 -7.03 42.84 -7.14
N ASN A 138 -8.13 43.55 -7.39
CA ASN A 138 -8.38 44.29 -8.63
C ASN A 138 -7.78 45.70 -8.55
N TYR A 139 -7.54 46.33 -9.70
CA TYR A 139 -7.08 47.73 -9.71
C TYR A 139 -8.28 48.64 -9.48
N LEU A 140 -8.26 49.37 -8.37
CA LEU A 140 -9.27 50.35 -8.01
C LEU A 140 -8.65 51.75 -7.90
N PHE A 141 -9.33 52.72 -8.48
CA PHE A 141 -8.96 54.12 -8.45
C PHE A 141 -10.10 54.96 -7.90
N GLU A 142 -9.77 55.94 -7.07
CA GLU A 142 -10.76 56.92 -6.60
C GLU A 142 -11.08 57.90 -7.73
N PHE A 143 -12.36 58.10 -7.99
CA PHE A 143 -12.87 59.02 -8.99
C PHE A 143 -13.76 60.06 -8.33
N SER A 144 -13.31 61.31 -8.31
CA SER A 144 -14.07 62.44 -7.79
C SER A 144 -14.47 63.36 -8.92
N VAL A 145 -15.76 63.70 -8.99
CA VAL A 145 -16.35 64.61 -9.96
C VAL A 145 -17.42 65.46 -9.27
N LEU A 146 -17.44 66.76 -9.55
CA LEU A 146 -18.43 67.67 -8.98
C LEU A 146 -19.77 67.55 -9.74
N PRO A 147 -20.90 67.95 -9.11
CA PRO A 147 -22.21 68.00 -9.77
C PRO A 147 -22.17 68.79 -11.10
N GLU A 148 -22.85 68.25 -12.12
CA GLU A 148 -22.97 68.83 -13.47
C GLU A 148 -21.63 69.02 -14.22
N GLN A 149 -20.56 68.35 -13.77
CA GLN A 149 -19.28 68.35 -14.47
C GLN A 149 -19.05 67.08 -15.27
N SER A 150 -18.39 67.24 -16.42
CA SER A 150 -17.81 66.14 -17.19
C SER A 150 -16.33 66.02 -16.89
N ARG A 151 -15.85 64.79 -16.65
CA ARG A 151 -14.42 64.47 -16.63
C ARG A 151 -14.13 63.37 -17.63
N THR A 152 -13.06 63.55 -18.40
CA THR A 152 -12.57 62.51 -19.31
C THR A 152 -11.52 61.68 -18.58
N VAL A 153 -11.71 60.37 -18.63
CA VAL A 153 -10.80 59.37 -18.11
C VAL A 153 -10.00 58.80 -19.27
N TYR A 154 -8.68 58.85 -19.16
CA TYR A 154 -7.76 58.13 -20.05
C TYR A 154 -7.05 57.04 -19.25
N LEU A 155 -7.12 55.81 -19.74
CA LEU A 155 -6.45 54.67 -19.13
C LEU A 155 -5.46 54.10 -20.15
N ARG A 156 -4.19 54.05 -19.81
CA ARG A 156 -3.17 53.37 -20.63
C ARG A 156 -2.90 52.01 -20.02
N VAL A 157 -3.04 50.97 -20.82
CA VAL A 157 -2.72 49.59 -20.44
C VAL A 157 -1.66 49.02 -21.36
N ALA A 158 -0.69 48.32 -20.77
CA ALA A 158 0.32 47.56 -21.51
C ALA A 158 0.64 46.28 -20.73
N SER A 159 0.77 45.16 -21.42
CA SER A 159 1.16 43.89 -20.82
C SER A 159 1.78 42.95 -21.85
N LEU A 160 2.75 42.15 -21.42
CA LEU A 160 3.30 41.01 -22.17
C LEU A 160 2.34 39.81 -22.20
N GLY A 161 1.40 39.78 -21.25
CA GLY A 161 0.32 38.81 -21.14
C GLY A 161 -0.88 39.13 -22.03
N SER A 162 -2.03 38.52 -21.71
CA SER A 162 -3.27 38.82 -22.42
C SER A 162 -3.88 40.13 -21.93
N ILE A 163 -4.18 41.06 -22.82
CA ILE A 163 -4.75 42.36 -22.44
C ILE A 163 -6.28 42.27 -22.47
N GLN A 164 -6.88 42.36 -21.29
CA GLN A 164 -8.32 42.50 -21.11
C GLN A 164 -8.62 43.63 -20.14
N VAL A 165 -9.58 44.50 -20.48
CA VAL A 165 -9.91 45.69 -19.68
C VAL A 165 -11.42 45.76 -19.42
N PRO A 166 -11.92 44.98 -18.44
CA PRO A 166 -13.28 45.14 -17.91
C PRO A 166 -13.33 46.38 -17.02
N LEU A 167 -13.79 47.50 -17.58
CA LEU A 167 -13.88 48.79 -16.91
C LEU A 167 -15.29 49.02 -16.33
N THR A 168 -15.38 49.22 -15.02
CA THR A 168 -16.65 49.44 -14.32
C THR A 168 -16.54 50.61 -13.35
N LEU A 169 -17.54 51.48 -13.34
CA LEU A 169 -17.71 52.53 -12.35
C LEU A 169 -18.63 52.03 -11.22
N TRP A 170 -18.18 52.22 -9.98
CA TRP A 170 -18.90 51.82 -8.77
C TRP A 170 -19.11 53.02 -7.86
N SER A 171 -20.24 53.07 -7.15
CA SER A 171 -20.31 53.86 -5.92
C SER A 171 -19.53 53.13 -4.82
N ALA A 172 -18.79 53.87 -3.98
CA ALA A 172 -17.97 53.26 -2.92
C ALA A 172 -18.78 52.34 -2.00
N ARG A 173 -20.01 52.75 -1.65
CA ARG A 173 -20.93 51.93 -0.85
C ARG A 173 -21.35 50.64 -1.55
N ALA A 174 -21.70 50.68 -2.84
CA ALA A 174 -22.11 49.48 -3.56
C ALA A 174 -20.95 48.49 -3.71
N TYR A 175 -19.73 48.98 -3.89
CA TYR A 175 -18.53 48.12 -3.94
C TYR A 175 -18.30 47.42 -2.59
N LEU A 176 -18.37 48.15 -1.48
CA LEU A 176 -18.23 47.59 -0.13
C LEU A 176 -19.34 46.59 0.24
N GLU A 177 -20.56 46.78 -0.27
CA GLU A 177 -21.67 45.84 -0.07
C GLU A 177 -21.48 44.54 -0.89
N ASP A 178 -20.83 44.60 -2.07
CA ASP A 178 -20.63 43.46 -2.98
C ASP A 178 -19.35 42.65 -2.69
N GLN A 179 -18.30 43.30 -2.17
CA GLN A 179 -17.00 42.68 -1.90
C GLN A 179 -17.06 41.46 -0.95
N PRO A 180 -17.81 41.46 0.18
CA PRO A 180 -17.83 40.32 1.11
C PRO A 180 -18.35 39.04 0.47
N ALA A 181 -19.36 39.13 -0.39
CA ALA A 181 -19.92 37.96 -1.08
C ALA A 181 -18.87 37.29 -1.98
N ARG A 182 -18.05 38.08 -2.70
CA ARG A 182 -16.94 37.58 -3.51
C ARG A 182 -15.87 36.91 -2.63
N LEU A 183 -15.48 37.55 -1.54
CA LEU A 183 -14.43 37.04 -0.64
C LEU A 183 -14.85 35.73 0.06
N TYR A 184 -16.07 35.68 0.60
CA TYR A 184 -16.60 34.46 1.25
C TYR A 184 -16.70 33.29 0.28
N PHE A 185 -17.14 33.57 -0.95
CA PHE A 185 -17.24 32.53 -1.97
C PHE A 185 -15.87 31.99 -2.39
N LEU A 186 -14.91 32.88 -2.63
CA LEU A 186 -13.54 32.51 -2.97
C LEU A 186 -12.87 31.75 -1.82
N GLY A 187 -13.08 32.21 -0.57
CA GLY A 187 -12.64 31.54 0.65
C GLY A 187 -13.22 30.14 0.81
N LEU A 188 -14.51 29.94 0.50
CA LEU A 188 -15.14 28.62 0.50
C LEU A 188 -14.47 27.68 -0.52
N LEU A 189 -14.27 28.14 -1.75
CA LEU A 189 -13.67 27.32 -2.81
C LEU A 189 -12.22 26.93 -2.50
N TYR A 190 -11.40 27.88 -2.05
CA TYR A 190 -10.03 27.57 -1.61
C TYR A 190 -10.01 26.72 -0.34
N GLY A 191 -10.97 26.90 0.56
CA GLY A 191 -11.17 26.03 1.73
C GLY A 191 -11.44 24.58 1.33
N VAL A 192 -12.31 24.34 0.34
CA VAL A 192 -12.55 23.00 -0.21
C VAL A 192 -11.28 22.39 -0.78
N LEU A 193 -10.49 23.16 -1.55
CA LEU A 193 -9.21 22.68 -2.08
C LEU A 193 -8.21 22.33 -0.97
N LEU A 194 -8.12 23.16 0.07
CA LEU A 194 -7.23 22.91 1.22
C LEU A 194 -7.65 21.66 2.00
N VAL A 195 -8.95 21.51 2.30
CA VAL A 195 -9.49 20.32 2.97
C VAL A 195 -9.22 19.08 2.13
N MET A 196 -9.43 19.14 0.82
CA MET A 196 -9.15 18.03 -0.08
C MET A 196 -7.66 17.70 -0.15
N LEU A 197 -6.77 18.69 -0.13
CA LEU A 197 -5.32 18.49 -0.06
C LEU A 197 -4.92 17.74 1.21
N VAL A 198 -5.39 18.20 2.38
CA VAL A 198 -5.10 17.57 3.68
C VAL A 198 -5.72 16.18 3.77
N TYR A 199 -6.97 16.02 3.33
CA TYR A 199 -7.66 14.73 3.29
C TYR A 199 -6.89 13.70 2.46
N ASN A 200 -6.48 14.07 1.24
CA ASN A 200 -5.71 13.18 0.37
C ASN A 200 -4.32 12.88 0.94
N LEU A 201 -3.70 13.84 1.65
CA LEU A 201 -2.43 13.62 2.36
C LEU A 201 -2.59 12.61 3.50
N CYS A 202 -3.64 12.71 4.31
CA CYS A 202 -3.95 11.74 5.36
C CYS A 202 -4.14 10.33 4.78
N ILE A 203 -4.87 10.20 3.66
CA ILE A 203 -5.03 8.90 3.00
C ILE A 203 -3.70 8.39 2.45
N TYR A 204 -2.88 9.25 1.85
CA TYR A 204 -1.55 8.86 1.38
C TYR A 204 -0.68 8.31 2.50
N ILE A 205 -0.68 8.94 3.68
CA ILE A 205 0.10 8.46 4.84
C ILE A 205 -0.36 7.06 5.27
N GLY A 206 -1.68 6.81 5.27
CA GLY A 206 -2.24 5.51 5.63
C GLY A 206 -2.04 4.42 4.58
N MET A 207 -2.18 4.76 3.29
CA MET A 207 -2.24 3.78 2.19
C MET A 207 -0.93 3.64 1.41
N ARG A 208 -0.08 4.68 1.40
CA ARG A 208 1.17 4.78 0.61
C ARG A 208 1.02 4.50 -0.89
N ASP A 209 -0.18 4.69 -1.45
CA ASP A 209 -0.42 4.58 -2.89
C ASP A 209 0.07 5.85 -3.61
N ALA A 210 0.95 5.66 -4.60
CA ALA A 210 1.58 6.75 -5.33
C ALA A 210 0.58 7.66 -6.08
N SER A 211 -0.60 7.16 -6.42
CA SER A 211 -1.63 7.95 -7.12
C SER A 211 -2.12 9.12 -6.26
N TYR A 212 -2.19 8.95 -4.94
CA TYR A 212 -2.53 10.04 -4.02
C TYR A 212 -1.44 11.10 -3.98
N LEU A 213 -0.17 10.68 -3.98
CA LEU A 213 0.95 11.61 -4.01
C LEU A 213 0.92 12.47 -5.28
N TYR A 214 0.76 11.84 -6.45
CA TYR A 214 0.65 12.59 -7.71
C TYR A 214 -0.57 13.52 -7.74
N TYR A 215 -1.68 13.10 -7.12
CA TYR A 215 -2.87 13.92 -7.02
C TYR A 215 -2.69 15.16 -6.12
N ILE A 216 -2.04 15.00 -4.96
CA ILE A 216 -1.66 16.10 -4.06
C ILE A 216 -0.72 17.06 -4.79
N LEU A 217 0.29 16.52 -5.49
CA LEU A 217 1.25 17.30 -6.27
C LEU A 217 0.62 17.96 -7.52
N TYR A 218 -0.58 17.54 -7.92
CA TYR A 218 -1.40 18.23 -8.92
C TYR A 218 -2.21 19.39 -8.28
N ILE A 219 -2.95 19.11 -7.21
CA ILE A 219 -3.86 20.08 -6.59
C ILE A 219 -3.12 21.25 -5.96
N ALA A 220 -2.00 21.00 -5.27
CA ALA A 220 -1.25 22.05 -4.57
C ALA A 220 -0.80 23.18 -5.51
N PRO A 221 -0.03 22.92 -6.59
CA PRO A 221 0.35 23.97 -7.53
C PRO A 221 -0.84 24.53 -8.30
N PHE A 222 -1.89 23.73 -8.56
CA PHE A 222 -3.11 24.23 -9.20
C PHE A 222 -3.85 25.26 -8.32
N GLY A 223 -3.97 25.01 -7.01
CA GLY A 223 -4.57 25.95 -6.06
C GLY A 223 -3.76 27.24 -5.96
N LEU A 224 -2.43 27.14 -5.92
CA LEU A 224 -1.55 28.31 -5.95
C LEU A 224 -1.63 29.09 -7.28
N TYR A 225 -1.77 28.38 -8.41
CA TYR A 225 -1.99 29.00 -9.72
C TYR A 225 -3.28 29.82 -9.73
N GLN A 226 -4.38 29.29 -9.18
CA GLN A 226 -5.63 30.03 -9.07
C GLN A 226 -5.46 31.30 -8.22
N LEU A 227 -4.77 31.20 -7.08
CA LEU A 227 -4.47 32.38 -6.24
C LEU A 227 -3.65 33.43 -6.99
N ALA A 228 -2.67 33.00 -7.79
CA ALA A 228 -1.83 33.89 -8.58
C ALA A 228 -2.63 34.65 -9.65
N VAL A 229 -3.45 33.95 -10.44
CA VAL A 229 -4.22 34.56 -11.55
C VAL A 229 -5.31 35.53 -11.06
N HIS A 230 -5.86 35.32 -9.87
CA HIS A 230 -6.86 36.22 -9.27
C HIS A 230 -6.26 37.42 -8.50
N GLY A 231 -4.95 37.60 -8.51
CA GLY A 231 -4.27 38.70 -7.81
C GLY A 231 -4.13 38.50 -6.29
N THR A 232 -4.80 37.51 -5.71
CA THR A 232 -4.73 37.17 -4.28
C THR A 232 -3.31 36.73 -3.86
N GLY A 233 -2.55 36.10 -4.76
CA GLY A 233 -1.15 35.75 -4.51
C GLY A 233 -0.27 36.97 -4.27
N VAL A 234 -0.46 38.04 -5.05
CA VAL A 234 0.25 39.31 -4.86
C VAL A 234 -0.24 40.03 -3.61
N GLU A 235 -1.51 39.90 -3.25
CA GLU A 235 -2.05 40.51 -2.03
C GLU A 235 -1.48 39.88 -0.73
N PHE A 236 -1.36 38.54 -0.67
CA PHE A 236 -1.06 37.84 0.59
C PHE A 236 0.25 37.05 0.63
N LEU A 237 0.74 36.52 -0.50
CA LEU A 237 1.87 35.56 -0.50
C LEU A 237 3.20 36.19 -0.94
N TRP A 238 3.18 37.10 -1.92
CA TRP A 238 4.39 37.71 -2.48
C TRP A 238 4.20 39.19 -2.90
N PRO A 239 3.75 40.09 -1.99
CA PRO A 239 3.41 41.48 -2.34
C PRO A 239 4.56 42.31 -2.90
N ASP A 240 5.79 42.04 -2.48
CA ASP A 240 6.97 42.81 -2.87
C ASP A 240 7.81 42.13 -3.97
N ASN A 241 7.51 40.86 -4.30
CA ASN A 241 8.29 40.09 -5.27
C ASN A 241 7.57 40.03 -6.63
N THR A 242 7.69 41.11 -7.40
CA THR A 242 7.04 41.28 -8.71
C THR A 242 7.59 40.30 -9.76
N TRP A 243 8.86 39.90 -9.67
CA TRP A 243 9.41 38.88 -10.55
C TRP A 243 8.71 37.53 -10.34
N TRP A 244 8.61 37.06 -9.09
CA TRP A 244 7.93 35.81 -8.79
C TRP A 244 6.44 35.89 -9.09
N ALA A 245 5.79 37.03 -8.84
CA ALA A 245 4.38 37.24 -9.17
C ALA A 245 4.06 36.92 -10.65
N ASN A 246 4.96 37.28 -11.55
CA ASN A 246 4.83 37.07 -13.00
C ASN A 246 5.33 35.69 -13.47
N ALA A 247 6.38 35.16 -12.84
CA ALA A 247 6.90 33.82 -13.13
C ALA A 247 5.99 32.70 -12.59
N ALA A 248 5.28 32.94 -11.49
CA ALA A 248 4.51 31.94 -10.77
C ALA A 248 3.35 31.34 -11.60
N PRO A 249 2.49 32.11 -12.30
CA PRO A 249 1.40 31.52 -13.09
C PRO A 249 1.86 30.47 -14.12
N PRO A 250 2.80 30.75 -15.05
CA PRO A 250 3.28 29.74 -16.00
C PRO A 250 4.08 28.61 -15.34
N PHE A 251 4.80 28.87 -14.25
CA PHE A 251 5.51 27.83 -13.50
C PHE A 251 4.54 26.84 -12.82
N LEU A 252 3.56 27.37 -12.07
CA LEU A 252 2.61 26.60 -11.27
C LEU A 252 1.66 25.79 -12.16
N ILE A 253 1.20 26.35 -13.28
CA ILE A 253 0.38 25.59 -14.23
C ILE A 253 1.21 24.50 -14.92
N GLY A 254 2.48 24.75 -15.25
CA GLY A 254 3.40 23.73 -15.78
C GLY A 254 3.60 22.58 -14.78
N ALA A 255 3.90 22.90 -13.53
CA ALA A 255 4.02 21.90 -12.46
C ALA A 255 2.72 21.11 -12.26
N SER A 256 1.58 21.80 -12.21
CA SER A 256 0.26 21.18 -12.10
C SER A 256 -0.02 20.22 -13.27
N MET A 257 0.23 20.63 -14.51
CA MET A 257 0.00 19.79 -15.70
C MET A 257 0.93 18.57 -15.74
N LEU A 258 2.18 18.71 -15.30
CA LEU A 258 3.11 17.58 -15.16
C LEU A 258 2.51 16.50 -14.24
N PHE A 259 2.05 16.90 -13.06
CA PHE A 259 1.48 15.98 -12.09
C PHE A 259 0.07 15.51 -12.47
N ALA A 260 -0.72 16.31 -13.18
CA ALA A 260 -2.01 15.88 -13.75
C ALA A 260 -1.81 14.74 -14.76
N CYS A 261 -0.82 14.85 -15.65
CA CYS A 261 -0.47 13.78 -16.59
C CYS A 261 0.03 12.54 -15.85
N GLN A 262 0.92 12.69 -14.88
CA GLN A 262 1.42 11.55 -14.10
C GLN A 262 0.32 10.88 -13.27
N PHE A 263 -0.59 11.67 -12.70
CA PHE A 263 -1.79 11.19 -12.02
C PHE A 263 -2.67 10.39 -12.98
N ALA A 264 -2.98 10.93 -14.16
CA ALA A 264 -3.77 10.21 -15.17
C ALA A 264 -3.12 8.87 -15.56
N ARG A 265 -1.79 8.84 -15.74
CA ARG A 265 -1.04 7.61 -16.05
C ARG A 265 -1.16 6.56 -14.96
N SER A 266 -0.93 6.97 -13.71
CA SER A 266 -0.99 6.10 -12.53
C SER A 266 -2.41 5.64 -12.23
N PHE A 267 -3.39 6.54 -12.32
CA PHE A 267 -4.78 6.27 -11.95
C PHE A 267 -5.51 5.39 -12.96
N LEU A 268 -5.30 5.63 -14.26
CA LEU A 268 -5.93 4.86 -15.34
C LEU A 268 -5.11 3.65 -15.79
N HIS A 269 -3.91 3.45 -15.23
CA HIS A 269 -2.94 2.44 -15.68
C HIS A 269 -2.74 2.48 -17.21
N THR A 270 -2.44 3.67 -17.75
CA THR A 270 -2.41 3.94 -19.20
C THR A 270 -1.48 3.02 -19.99
N ALA A 271 -0.41 2.52 -19.35
CA ALA A 271 0.47 1.52 -19.94
C ALA A 271 -0.26 0.23 -20.38
N ALA A 272 -1.31 -0.18 -19.66
CA ALA A 272 -2.16 -1.32 -20.00
C ALA A 272 -3.28 -0.97 -20.98
N VAL A 273 -3.76 0.28 -20.98
CA VAL A 273 -4.79 0.78 -21.90
C VAL A 273 -4.25 0.89 -23.33
N GLY A 274 -3.07 1.50 -23.49
CA GLY A 274 -2.43 1.67 -24.79
C GLY A 274 -1.12 2.46 -24.72
N ARG A 275 -0.06 1.93 -25.34
CA ARG A 275 1.28 2.54 -25.35
C ARG A 275 1.32 3.94 -25.97
N TRP A 276 0.43 4.24 -26.92
CA TRP A 276 0.39 5.54 -27.57
C TRP A 276 -0.14 6.64 -26.63
N VAL A 277 -1.17 6.34 -25.82
CA VAL A 277 -1.70 7.25 -24.79
C VAL A 277 -0.65 7.50 -23.72
N ASP A 278 -0.02 6.44 -23.23
CA ASP A 278 0.99 6.55 -22.17
C ASP A 278 2.19 7.40 -22.63
N ARG A 279 2.67 7.19 -23.87
CA ARG A 279 3.75 8.00 -24.46
C ARG A 279 3.32 9.44 -24.68
N ALA A 280 2.10 9.70 -25.14
CA ALA A 280 1.60 11.06 -25.32
C ALA A 280 1.59 11.84 -23.99
N LEU A 281 1.10 11.22 -22.91
CA LEU A 281 1.15 11.80 -21.57
C LEU A 281 2.58 12.02 -21.10
N ALA A 282 3.49 11.07 -21.33
CA ALA A 282 4.91 11.22 -20.96
C ALA A 282 5.61 12.36 -21.72
N LEU A 283 5.32 12.53 -23.03
CA LEU A 283 5.82 13.65 -23.82
C LEU A 283 5.30 14.99 -23.30
N LEU A 284 4.02 15.05 -22.95
CA LEU A 284 3.42 16.24 -22.34
C LEU A 284 4.02 16.57 -20.98
N MET A 285 4.38 15.56 -20.16
CA MET A 285 5.11 15.79 -18.92
C MET A 285 6.49 16.41 -19.16
N GLY A 286 7.22 15.96 -20.19
CA GLY A 286 8.49 16.56 -20.59
C GLY A 286 8.32 18.01 -21.04
N PHE A 287 7.27 18.28 -21.83
CA PHE A 287 6.92 19.64 -22.26
C PHE A 287 6.50 20.53 -21.08
N ALA A 288 5.75 19.98 -20.11
CA ALA A 288 5.36 20.68 -18.89
C ALA A 288 6.58 21.06 -18.02
N GLY A 289 7.54 20.14 -17.88
CA GLY A 289 8.82 20.42 -17.23
C GLY A 289 9.61 21.52 -17.94
N LEU A 290 9.65 21.49 -19.28
CA LEU A 290 10.27 22.56 -20.07
C LEU A 290 9.60 23.91 -19.85
N VAL A 291 8.27 23.98 -19.86
CA VAL A 291 7.52 25.22 -19.58
C VAL A 291 7.83 25.75 -18.19
N ALA A 292 7.87 24.88 -17.17
CA ALA A 292 8.20 25.29 -15.80
C ALA A 292 9.64 25.84 -15.70
N VAL A 293 10.62 25.23 -16.39
CA VAL A 293 11.99 25.75 -16.45
C VAL A 293 12.04 27.08 -17.20
N LEU A 294 11.34 27.19 -18.32
CA LEU A 294 11.28 28.43 -19.10
C LEU A 294 10.64 29.58 -18.31
N ALA A 295 9.65 29.29 -17.46
CA ALA A 295 8.97 30.28 -16.62
C ALA A 295 9.90 30.98 -15.61
N LEU A 296 11.04 30.38 -15.27
CA LEU A 296 12.03 30.99 -14.37
C LEU A 296 12.92 32.03 -15.08
N ASN A 297 12.81 32.18 -16.40
CA ASN A 297 13.51 33.23 -17.12
C ASN A 297 12.84 34.59 -16.91
N PRO A 298 13.61 35.71 -16.93
CA PRO A 298 13.05 37.05 -16.80
C PRO A 298 12.03 37.40 -17.89
N ASP A 299 12.20 36.89 -19.11
CA ASP A 299 11.20 36.98 -20.18
C ASP A 299 10.25 35.77 -20.11
N TYR A 300 9.17 35.93 -19.34
CA TYR A 300 8.15 34.90 -19.12
C TYR A 300 7.15 34.80 -20.29
N SER A 301 7.24 35.65 -21.32
CA SER A 301 6.24 35.74 -22.39
C SER A 301 6.14 34.45 -23.22
N LEU A 302 7.28 33.82 -23.49
CA LEU A 302 7.32 32.52 -24.19
C LEU A 302 6.72 31.42 -23.31
N ALA A 303 7.09 31.37 -22.03
CA ALA A 303 6.58 30.39 -21.09
C ALA A 303 5.05 30.47 -20.94
N LEU A 304 4.50 31.67 -20.85
CA LEU A 304 3.06 31.92 -20.76
C LEU A 304 2.30 31.42 -22.00
N ARG A 305 2.82 31.67 -23.21
CA ARG A 305 2.21 31.18 -24.46
C ARG A 305 2.27 29.65 -24.55
N LEU A 306 3.42 29.06 -24.24
CA LEU A 306 3.59 27.61 -24.22
C LEU A 306 2.72 26.94 -23.15
N ALA A 307 2.53 27.58 -21.99
CA ALA A 307 1.66 27.09 -20.93
C ALA A 307 0.20 26.95 -21.39
N ASN A 308 -0.33 27.90 -22.16
CA ASN A 308 -1.69 27.79 -22.70
C ASN A 308 -1.83 26.62 -23.69
N ILE A 309 -0.83 26.44 -24.56
CA ILE A 309 -0.79 25.30 -25.50
C ILE A 309 -0.72 23.98 -24.72
N LEU A 310 0.12 23.94 -23.68
CA LEU A 310 0.27 22.79 -22.80
C LEU A 310 -1.05 22.41 -22.14
N VAL A 311 -1.75 23.38 -21.52
CA VAL A 311 -3.04 23.12 -20.87
C VAL A 311 -4.03 22.52 -21.86
N LEU A 312 -4.21 23.13 -23.04
CA LEU A 312 -5.13 22.63 -24.06
C LEU A 312 -4.77 21.20 -24.52
N ALA A 313 -3.48 20.95 -24.79
CA ALA A 313 -3.00 19.64 -25.21
C ALA A 313 -3.17 18.58 -24.11
N CYS A 314 -2.84 18.91 -22.85
CA CYS A 314 -3.03 18.05 -21.70
C CYS A 314 -4.49 17.69 -21.50
N THR A 315 -5.39 18.68 -21.52
CA THR A 315 -6.83 18.44 -21.36
C THR A 315 -7.36 17.48 -22.42
N LEU A 316 -6.99 17.67 -23.69
CA LEU A 316 -7.41 16.79 -24.78
C LEU A 316 -6.88 15.35 -24.58
N VAL A 317 -5.58 15.20 -24.31
CA VAL A 317 -4.96 13.87 -24.17
C VAL A 317 -5.45 13.14 -22.91
N ILE A 318 -5.65 13.84 -21.80
CA ILE A 318 -6.21 13.28 -20.56
C ILE A 318 -7.65 12.77 -20.80
N PHE A 319 -8.46 13.52 -21.55
CA PHE A 319 -9.80 13.08 -21.93
C PHE A 319 -9.79 11.84 -22.81
N VAL A 320 -8.94 11.85 -23.84
CA VAL A 320 -8.74 10.69 -24.72
C VAL A 320 -8.28 9.47 -23.93
N ALA A 321 -7.37 9.65 -22.96
CA ALA A 321 -6.93 8.59 -22.05
C ALA A 321 -8.10 8.04 -21.21
N GLY A 322 -8.93 8.92 -20.65
CA GLY A 322 -10.12 8.54 -19.88
C GLY A 322 -11.10 7.71 -20.70
N PHE A 323 -11.45 8.15 -21.92
CA PHE A 323 -12.33 7.41 -22.81
C PHE A 323 -11.71 6.08 -23.25
N ALA A 324 -10.43 6.06 -23.62
CA ALA A 324 -9.72 4.83 -23.97
C ALA A 324 -9.73 3.81 -22.82
N ALA A 325 -9.57 4.29 -21.57
CA ALA A 325 -9.64 3.45 -20.37
C ALA A 325 -11.05 2.89 -20.14
N ILE A 326 -12.11 3.65 -20.42
CA ILE A 326 -13.50 3.16 -20.39
C ILE A 326 -13.69 2.02 -21.41
N PHE A 327 -13.24 2.21 -22.65
CA PHE A 327 -13.35 1.17 -23.70
C PHE A 327 -12.55 -0.10 -23.37
N LYS A 328 -11.49 0.02 -22.57
CA LYS A 328 -10.68 -1.10 -22.08
C LYS A 328 -11.21 -1.72 -20.79
N GLY A 329 -12.35 -1.26 -20.26
CA GLY A 329 -12.99 -1.85 -19.09
C GLY A 329 -12.34 -1.48 -17.74
N VAL A 330 -11.57 -0.39 -17.68
CA VAL A 330 -10.99 0.09 -16.41
C VAL A 330 -12.13 0.61 -15.52
N TYR A 331 -12.35 -0.07 -14.38
CA TYR A 331 -13.47 0.18 -13.47
C TYR A 331 -13.64 1.65 -13.08
N VAL A 332 -12.53 2.31 -12.73
CA VAL A 332 -12.54 3.69 -12.22
C VAL A 332 -12.60 4.78 -13.29
N ALA A 333 -12.46 4.43 -14.57
CA ALA A 333 -12.31 5.41 -15.65
C ALA A 333 -13.56 6.28 -15.86
N ARG A 334 -14.76 5.74 -15.55
CA ARG A 334 -16.01 6.51 -15.66
C ARG A 334 -16.04 7.69 -14.68
N TYR A 335 -15.66 7.46 -13.43
CA TYR A 335 -15.58 8.51 -12.42
C TYR A 335 -14.55 9.58 -12.79
N PHE A 336 -13.42 9.14 -13.37
CA PHE A 336 -12.39 10.05 -13.88
C PHE A 336 -12.94 11.00 -14.96
N VAL A 337 -13.60 10.45 -15.99
CA VAL A 337 -14.15 11.25 -17.09
C VAL A 337 -15.24 12.20 -16.59
N ILE A 338 -16.09 11.77 -15.66
CA ILE A 338 -17.12 12.64 -15.06
C ILE A 338 -16.48 13.83 -14.33
N ALA A 339 -15.44 13.58 -13.52
CA ALA A 339 -14.75 14.63 -12.78
C ALA A 339 -14.10 15.67 -13.71
N TRP A 340 -13.32 15.21 -14.69
CA TRP A 340 -12.70 16.09 -15.69
C TRP A 340 -13.72 16.83 -16.56
N SER A 341 -14.92 16.27 -16.75
CA SER A 341 -16.01 16.94 -17.48
C SER A 341 -16.56 18.13 -16.72
N ALA A 342 -16.65 18.05 -15.38
CA ALA A 342 -17.08 19.18 -14.56
C ALA A 342 -16.11 20.37 -14.70
N PHE A 343 -14.80 20.10 -14.71
CA PHE A 343 -13.78 21.12 -14.96
C PHE A 343 -13.88 21.71 -16.36
N LEU A 344 -14.01 20.86 -17.39
CA LEU A 344 -14.14 21.32 -18.79
C LEU A 344 -15.36 22.21 -19.01
N VAL A 345 -16.52 21.83 -18.46
CA VAL A 345 -17.74 22.64 -18.56
C VAL A 345 -17.54 23.99 -17.89
N GLY A 346 -16.94 24.02 -16.69
CA GLY A 346 -16.60 25.26 -16.00
C GLY A 346 -15.65 26.16 -16.81
N SER A 347 -14.58 25.57 -17.35
CA SER A 347 -13.62 26.25 -18.24
C SER A 347 -14.28 26.79 -19.52
N ALA A 348 -15.19 26.02 -20.14
CA ALA A 348 -15.90 26.44 -21.34
C ALA A 348 -16.84 27.62 -21.07
N ILE A 349 -17.61 27.57 -19.97
CA ILE A 349 -18.49 28.68 -19.56
C ILE A 349 -17.66 29.94 -19.31
N HIS A 350 -16.56 29.82 -18.57
CA HIS A 350 -15.67 30.95 -18.27
C HIS A 350 -15.06 31.54 -19.55
N THR A 351 -14.60 30.69 -20.47
CA THR A 351 -14.03 31.13 -21.75
C THR A 351 -15.07 31.85 -22.62
N CYS A 352 -16.29 31.31 -22.71
CA CYS A 352 -17.40 31.96 -23.42
C CYS A 352 -17.77 33.31 -22.82
N MET A 353 -17.70 33.45 -21.50
CA MET A 353 -17.86 34.74 -20.80
C MET A 353 -16.74 35.71 -21.18
N LEU A 354 -15.46 35.29 -21.12
CA LEU A 354 -14.32 36.13 -21.49
C LEU A 354 -14.35 36.60 -22.96
N MET A 355 -14.88 35.77 -23.86
CA MET A 355 -15.06 36.12 -25.27
C MET A 355 -16.25 37.06 -25.52
N GLY A 356 -17.09 37.29 -24.51
CA GLY A 356 -18.28 38.15 -24.56
C GLY A 356 -19.54 37.47 -25.13
N TYR A 357 -19.55 36.14 -25.26
CA TYR A 357 -20.73 35.38 -25.69
C TYR A 357 -21.73 35.18 -24.54
N LEU A 358 -21.25 35.10 -23.31
CA LEU A 358 -22.07 35.01 -22.11
C LEU A 358 -21.95 36.29 -21.28
N PRO A 359 -23.01 36.70 -20.57
CA PRO A 359 -22.94 37.84 -19.66
C PRO A 359 -21.95 37.54 -18.52
N ASN A 360 -21.25 38.58 -18.05
CA ASN A 360 -20.40 38.50 -16.87
C ASN A 360 -21.30 38.55 -15.61
N THR A 361 -21.70 37.37 -15.14
CA THR A 361 -22.47 37.18 -13.92
C THR A 361 -21.61 36.44 -12.91
N PHE A 362 -22.01 36.45 -11.64
CA PHE A 362 -21.32 35.72 -10.59
C PHE A 362 -20.99 34.26 -10.98
N PHE A 363 -21.97 33.53 -11.54
CA PHE A 363 -21.79 32.12 -11.91
C PHE A 363 -20.86 31.92 -13.12
N THR A 364 -20.96 32.77 -14.14
CA THR A 364 -20.11 32.65 -15.34
C THR A 364 -18.68 33.10 -15.07
N MET A 365 -18.50 34.07 -14.17
CA MET A 365 -17.20 34.54 -13.72
C MET A 365 -16.44 33.46 -12.95
N TYR A 366 -17.12 32.77 -12.02
CA TYR A 366 -16.50 31.75 -11.19
C TYR A 366 -16.70 30.30 -11.68
N ALA A 367 -17.19 30.11 -12.91
CA ALA A 367 -17.52 28.79 -13.45
C ALA A 367 -16.32 27.83 -13.44
N ASN A 368 -15.11 28.34 -13.74
CA ASN A 368 -13.90 27.54 -13.76
C ASN A 368 -13.52 27.00 -12.37
N GLN A 369 -13.63 27.84 -11.33
CA GLN A 369 -13.28 27.50 -9.95
C GLN A 369 -14.31 26.51 -9.37
N ILE A 370 -15.59 26.73 -9.65
CA ILE A 370 -16.67 25.78 -9.30
C ILE A 370 -16.39 24.42 -9.96
N GLY A 371 -16.09 24.41 -11.27
CA GLY A 371 -15.76 23.20 -12.02
C GLY A 371 -14.57 22.45 -11.41
N SER A 372 -13.52 23.18 -11.03
CA SER A 372 -12.33 22.59 -10.40
C SER A 372 -12.58 22.05 -8.99
N ALA A 373 -13.40 22.72 -8.17
CA ALA A 373 -13.75 22.22 -6.84
C ALA A 373 -14.59 20.93 -6.94
N LEU A 374 -15.52 20.88 -7.92
CA LEU A 374 -16.29 19.68 -8.22
C LEU A 374 -15.39 18.54 -8.73
N GLU A 375 -14.48 18.83 -9.66
CA GLU A 375 -13.49 17.89 -10.17
C GLU A 375 -12.69 17.30 -9.01
N VAL A 376 -12.16 18.15 -8.12
CA VAL A 376 -11.33 17.71 -7.01
C VAL A 376 -12.10 16.81 -6.04
N ALA A 377 -13.35 17.16 -5.72
CA ALA A 377 -14.22 16.34 -4.88
C ALA A 377 -14.54 14.98 -5.55
N LEU A 378 -14.87 14.99 -6.84
CA LEU A 378 -15.21 13.79 -7.61
C LEU A 378 -14.01 12.87 -7.82
N LEU A 379 -12.82 13.40 -8.10
CA LEU A 379 -11.58 12.61 -8.21
C LEU A 379 -11.19 12.02 -6.86
N SER A 380 -11.36 12.75 -5.76
CA SER A 380 -11.12 12.24 -4.41
C SER A 380 -12.07 11.07 -4.08
N MET A 381 -13.35 11.18 -4.48
CA MET A 381 -14.31 10.09 -4.37
C MET A 381 -13.97 8.89 -5.28
N ALA A 382 -13.49 9.14 -6.51
CA ALA A 382 -13.04 8.09 -7.43
C ALA A 382 -11.85 7.31 -6.87
N LEU A 383 -10.91 8.01 -6.21
CA LEU A 383 -9.78 7.43 -5.49
C LEU A 383 -10.25 6.50 -4.36
N ALA A 384 -11.21 6.96 -3.56
CA ALA A 384 -11.82 6.15 -2.50
C ALA A 384 -12.55 4.92 -3.05
N ALA A 385 -13.31 5.06 -4.14
CA ALA A 385 -13.99 3.95 -4.80
C ALA A 385 -13.00 2.88 -5.30
N ARG A 386 -11.85 3.31 -5.86
CA ARG A 386 -10.77 2.40 -6.28
C ARG A 386 -10.26 1.55 -5.11
N ILE A 387 -10.04 2.18 -3.95
CA ILE A 387 -9.57 1.50 -2.75
C ILE A 387 -10.59 0.48 -2.27
N ASN A 388 -11.86 0.89 -2.16
CA ASN A 388 -12.91 -0.01 -1.68
C ASN A 388 -13.00 -1.26 -2.57
N HIS A 389 -12.93 -1.08 -3.89
CA HIS A 389 -12.88 -2.20 -4.82
C HIS A 389 -11.66 -3.12 -4.59
N ALA A 390 -10.46 -2.54 -4.46
CA ALA A 390 -9.24 -3.32 -4.23
C ALA A 390 -9.28 -4.09 -2.89
N ARG A 391 -9.86 -3.50 -1.84
CA ARG A 391 -10.05 -4.15 -0.54
C ARG A 391 -11.07 -5.29 -0.63
N ASP A 392 -12.15 -5.09 -1.36
CA ASP A 392 -13.17 -6.13 -1.57
C ASP A 392 -12.60 -7.32 -2.34
N GLU A 393 -11.76 -7.09 -3.36
CA GLU A 393 -11.05 -8.16 -4.07
C GLU A 393 -10.10 -8.93 -3.15
N GLN A 394 -9.29 -8.24 -2.34
CA GLN A 394 -8.40 -8.87 -1.38
C GLN A 394 -9.18 -9.70 -0.34
N ALA A 395 -10.30 -9.18 0.17
CA ALA A 395 -11.15 -9.89 1.11
C ALA A 395 -11.72 -11.18 0.49
N ARG A 396 -12.15 -11.15 -0.78
CA ARG A 396 -12.64 -12.34 -1.50
C ARG A 396 -11.55 -13.39 -1.68
N VAL A 397 -10.36 -12.97 -2.09
CA VAL A 397 -9.21 -13.88 -2.24
C VAL A 397 -8.83 -14.51 -0.90
N LEU A 398 -8.84 -13.72 0.19
CA LEU A 398 -8.55 -14.22 1.52
C LEU A 398 -9.58 -15.26 1.99
N LEU A 399 -10.88 -15.01 1.75
CA LEU A 399 -11.94 -15.97 2.05
C LEU A 399 -11.79 -17.26 1.25
N GLN A 400 -11.57 -17.17 -0.06
CA GLN A 400 -11.35 -18.34 -0.92
C GLN A 400 -10.12 -19.16 -0.50
N THR A 401 -9.04 -18.47 -0.09
CA THR A 401 -7.83 -19.11 0.42
C THR A 401 -8.11 -19.84 1.73
N GLY A 402 -8.90 -19.22 2.62
CA GLY A 402 -9.35 -19.82 3.89
C GLY A 402 -10.16 -21.10 3.67
N GLU A 403 -11.20 -21.05 2.82
CA GLU A 403 -12.03 -22.23 2.49
C GLU A 403 -11.21 -23.36 1.85
N THR A 404 -10.27 -23.00 0.96
CA THR A 404 -9.40 -24.00 0.30
C THR A 404 -8.48 -24.65 1.32
N LEU A 405 -7.90 -23.88 2.24
CA LEU A 405 -7.03 -24.38 3.29
C LEU A 405 -7.78 -25.31 4.26
N GLU A 406 -9.01 -24.94 4.64
CA GLU A 406 -9.87 -25.75 5.49
C GLU A 406 -10.19 -27.11 4.84
N ARG A 407 -10.61 -27.12 3.58
CA ARG A 407 -10.88 -28.36 2.83
C ARG A 407 -9.64 -29.26 2.72
N LEU A 408 -8.47 -28.68 2.45
CA LEU A 408 -7.22 -29.46 2.37
C LEU A 408 -6.85 -30.04 3.73
N ASN A 409 -7.07 -29.31 4.82
CA ASN A 409 -6.81 -29.78 6.17
C ASN A 409 -7.77 -30.93 6.56
N GLU A 410 -9.06 -30.81 6.24
CA GLU A 410 -10.03 -31.89 6.42
C GLU A 410 -9.62 -33.15 5.64
N GLN A 411 -9.27 -33.02 4.36
CA GLN A 411 -8.81 -34.14 3.54
C GLN A 411 -7.55 -34.81 4.11
N LEU A 412 -6.60 -34.01 4.60
CA LEU A 412 -5.39 -34.53 5.24
C LEU A 412 -5.71 -35.27 6.54
N ALA A 413 -6.59 -34.71 7.37
CA ALA A 413 -7.03 -35.32 8.61
C ALA A 413 -7.77 -36.66 8.35
N THR A 414 -8.67 -36.69 7.38
CA THR A 414 -9.35 -37.92 6.96
C THR A 414 -8.36 -38.95 6.40
N SER A 415 -7.42 -38.54 5.56
CA SER A 415 -6.40 -39.43 5.00
C SER A 415 -5.51 -40.06 6.08
N ASN A 416 -5.05 -39.26 7.04
CA ASN A 416 -4.28 -39.75 8.17
C ASN A 416 -5.08 -40.75 9.01
N ARG A 417 -6.34 -40.43 9.33
CA ARG A 417 -7.22 -41.33 10.09
C ARG A 417 -7.43 -42.67 9.36
N LEU A 418 -7.74 -42.63 8.06
CA LEU A 418 -7.93 -43.84 7.25
C LEU A 418 -6.66 -44.69 7.18
N LYS A 419 -5.49 -44.04 7.07
CA LYS A 419 -4.20 -44.73 7.08
C LYS A 419 -3.94 -45.43 8.42
N ASP A 420 -4.23 -44.78 9.54
CA ASP A 420 -4.04 -45.37 10.87
C ASP A 420 -5.00 -46.55 11.11
N GLU A 421 -6.26 -46.40 10.71
CA GLU A 421 -7.27 -47.47 10.80
C GLU A 421 -6.92 -48.66 9.91
N PHE A 422 -6.46 -48.41 8.68
CA PHE A 422 -6.01 -49.45 7.76
C PHE A 422 -4.84 -50.26 8.33
N LEU A 423 -3.83 -49.60 8.91
CA LEU A 423 -2.68 -50.28 9.50
C LEU A 423 -3.07 -51.12 10.72
N ALA A 424 -3.98 -50.63 11.55
CA ALA A 424 -4.49 -51.37 12.71
C ALA A 424 -5.24 -52.64 12.27
N THR A 425 -6.17 -52.51 11.32
CA THR A 425 -6.97 -53.64 10.80
C THR A 425 -6.09 -54.69 10.12
N LEU A 426 -5.17 -54.28 9.24
CA LEU A 426 -4.25 -55.22 8.58
C LEU A 426 -3.43 -56.03 9.58
N THR A 427 -2.99 -55.41 10.67
CA THR A 427 -2.23 -56.10 11.72
C THR A 427 -3.05 -57.22 12.35
N HIS A 428 -4.32 -56.95 12.69
CA HIS A 428 -5.21 -57.94 13.28
C HIS A 428 -5.48 -59.11 12.32
N GLU A 429 -5.77 -58.79 11.06
CA GLU A 429 -6.06 -59.78 10.02
C GLU A 429 -4.84 -60.62 9.63
N LEU A 430 -3.61 -60.10 9.79
CA LEU A 430 -2.38 -60.87 9.61
C LEU A 430 -2.04 -61.74 10.84
N ARG A 431 -2.35 -61.28 12.05
CA ARG A 431 -2.06 -62.01 13.30
C ARG A 431 -2.81 -63.34 13.40
N THR A 432 -4.10 -63.33 13.08
CA THR A 432 -4.97 -64.50 13.22
C THR A 432 -4.52 -65.72 12.41
N PRO A 433 -4.31 -65.65 11.07
CA PRO A 433 -3.84 -66.79 10.30
C PRO A 433 -2.43 -67.22 10.69
N MET A 434 -1.57 -66.28 11.05
CA MET A 434 -0.20 -66.58 11.48
C MET A 434 -0.13 -67.33 12.80
N ASN A 435 -0.98 -66.99 13.78
CA ASN A 435 -1.12 -67.78 15.00
C ASN A 435 -1.61 -69.20 14.70
N GLY A 436 -2.49 -69.37 13.71
CA GLY A 436 -2.93 -70.70 13.23
C GLY A 436 -1.79 -71.53 12.61
N VAL A 437 -0.95 -70.88 11.79
CA VAL A 437 0.26 -71.51 11.21
C VAL A 437 1.25 -71.91 12.31
N ILE A 438 1.54 -71.02 13.26
CA ILE A 438 2.44 -71.30 14.39
C ILE A 438 1.89 -72.45 15.23
N GLY A 439 0.61 -72.42 15.62
CA GLY A 439 0.00 -73.49 16.42
C GLY A 439 0.01 -74.85 15.70
N SER A 440 -0.20 -74.85 14.38
CA SER A 440 -0.10 -76.08 13.58
C SER A 440 1.33 -76.62 13.51
N LEU A 441 2.32 -75.73 13.40
CA LEU A 441 3.73 -76.09 13.42
C LEU A 441 4.17 -76.59 14.80
N GLU A 442 3.67 -76.02 15.90
CA GLU A 442 3.91 -76.49 17.27
C GLU A 442 3.28 -77.87 17.51
N LEU A 443 2.05 -78.10 17.05
CA LEU A 443 1.43 -79.43 17.12
C LEU A 443 2.21 -80.46 16.29
N MET A 444 2.78 -80.08 15.15
CA MET A 444 3.59 -80.95 14.31
C MET A 444 4.84 -81.47 15.04
N GLN A 445 5.42 -80.68 15.96
CA GLN A 445 6.56 -81.10 16.79
C GLN A 445 6.23 -82.24 17.75
N THR A 446 4.95 -82.49 18.04
CA THR A 446 4.53 -83.58 18.93
C THR A 446 4.48 -84.95 18.23
N VAL A 447 4.66 -84.97 16.90
CA VAL A 447 4.60 -86.17 16.06
C VAL A 447 6.02 -86.65 15.75
N LYS A 448 6.20 -87.97 15.60
CA LYS A 448 7.50 -88.56 15.24
C LYS A 448 7.85 -88.19 13.79
N MET A 449 8.93 -87.45 13.58
CA MET A 449 9.38 -86.95 12.27
C MET A 449 10.77 -87.51 11.91
N ASP A 450 11.10 -87.59 10.62
CA ASP A 450 12.48 -87.80 10.18
C ASP A 450 13.27 -86.47 10.22
N SER A 451 14.59 -86.57 10.10
CA SER A 451 15.49 -85.42 10.21
C SER A 451 15.28 -84.35 9.13
N GLU A 452 14.70 -84.70 7.98
CA GLU A 452 14.47 -83.76 6.88
C GLU A 452 13.17 -82.97 7.11
N LEU A 453 12.11 -83.66 7.52
CA LEU A 453 10.82 -83.06 7.93
C LEU A 453 10.97 -82.16 9.15
N GLU A 454 11.79 -82.54 10.13
CA GLU A 454 12.10 -81.72 11.32
C GLU A 454 12.78 -80.39 10.90
N SER A 455 13.72 -80.44 9.96
CA SER A 455 14.39 -79.24 9.42
C SER A 455 13.42 -78.31 8.68
N TYR A 456 12.51 -78.86 7.87
CA TYR A 456 11.47 -78.05 7.19
C TYR A 456 10.48 -77.42 8.18
N GLN A 457 10.04 -78.17 9.19
CA GLN A 457 9.16 -77.67 10.25
C GLN A 457 9.83 -76.52 11.00
N GLN A 458 11.09 -76.69 11.41
CA GLN A 458 11.84 -75.69 12.17
C GLN A 458 12.05 -74.41 11.33
N THR A 459 12.33 -74.55 10.04
CA THR A 459 12.45 -73.44 9.10
C THR A 459 11.12 -72.68 8.93
N ALA A 460 10.00 -73.41 8.79
CA ALA A 460 8.67 -72.81 8.69
C ALA A 460 8.25 -72.11 9.99
N ALA A 461 8.54 -72.71 11.15
CA ALA A 461 8.24 -72.14 12.46
C ALA A 461 9.03 -70.86 12.70
N CYS A 462 10.33 -70.87 12.40
CA CYS A 462 11.19 -69.69 12.47
C CYS A 462 10.66 -68.56 11.56
N SER A 463 10.27 -68.90 10.32
CA SER A 463 9.72 -67.93 9.36
C SER A 463 8.38 -67.34 9.82
N ALA A 464 7.50 -68.15 10.40
CA ALA A 464 6.21 -67.70 10.92
C ALA A 464 6.37 -66.78 12.14
N GLN A 465 7.27 -67.12 13.07
CA GLN A 465 7.61 -66.29 14.22
C GLN A 465 8.29 -64.97 13.80
N ASN A 466 9.12 -64.99 12.75
CA ASN A 466 9.71 -63.77 12.16
C ASN A 466 8.64 -62.84 11.60
N MET A 467 7.66 -63.38 10.88
CA MET A 467 6.55 -62.60 10.34
C MET A 467 5.64 -62.03 11.45
N MET A 468 5.42 -62.78 12.53
CA MET A 468 4.68 -62.27 13.69
C MET A 468 5.41 -61.13 14.41
N ARG A 469 6.74 -61.23 14.55
CA ARG A 469 7.57 -60.14 15.07
C ARG A 469 7.49 -58.88 14.21
N LEU A 470 7.36 -59.02 12.88
CA LEU A 470 7.15 -57.88 11.97
C LEU A 470 5.85 -57.16 12.23
N VAL A 471 4.77 -57.93 12.21
CA VAL A 471 3.41 -57.42 12.35
C VAL A 471 3.28 -56.69 13.68
N ASN A 472 3.78 -57.29 14.76
CA ASN A 472 3.79 -56.66 16.08
C ASN A 472 4.68 -55.41 16.12
N GLY A 473 5.86 -55.43 15.51
CA GLY A 473 6.74 -54.26 15.45
C GLY A 473 6.13 -53.07 14.70
N ILE A 474 5.44 -53.32 13.58
CA ILE A 474 4.71 -52.29 12.82
C ILE A 474 3.57 -51.71 13.66
N LEU A 475 2.83 -52.54 14.39
CA LEU A 475 1.77 -52.09 15.29
C LEU A 475 2.33 -51.19 16.38
N THR A 476 3.35 -51.64 17.11
CA THR A 476 3.98 -50.86 18.19
C THR A 476 4.45 -49.50 17.66
N LEU A 477 5.08 -49.45 16.49
CA LEU A 477 5.51 -48.20 15.85
C LEU A 477 4.34 -47.26 15.47
N THR A 478 3.20 -47.83 15.09
CA THR A 478 1.98 -47.10 14.74
C THR A 478 1.30 -46.54 15.98
N GLU A 479 1.21 -47.34 17.05
CA GLU A 479 0.66 -46.92 18.35
C GLU A 479 1.53 -45.86 19.04
N LEU A 480 2.86 -46.01 18.95
CA LEU A 480 3.83 -45.01 19.44
C LEU A 480 3.65 -43.67 18.72
N ARG A 481 3.46 -43.68 17.39
CA ARG A 481 3.19 -42.45 16.61
C ARG A 481 1.84 -41.83 16.92
N ALA A 482 0.84 -42.65 17.18
CA ALA A 482 -0.51 -42.19 17.55
C ALA A 482 -0.59 -41.70 19.01
N GLY A 483 0.51 -41.74 19.77
CA GLY A 483 0.54 -41.37 21.19
C GLY A 483 -0.30 -42.29 22.09
N ARG A 484 -0.65 -43.49 21.60
CA ARG A 484 -1.52 -44.45 22.31
C ARG A 484 -0.75 -45.35 23.28
N VAL A 485 0.59 -45.36 23.22
CA VAL A 485 1.45 -46.11 24.14
C VAL A 485 1.81 -45.22 25.33
N GLY A 486 1.22 -45.51 26.49
CA GLY A 486 1.57 -44.88 27.76
C GLY A 486 2.67 -45.62 28.51
N VAL A 487 3.34 -44.95 29.45
CA VAL A 487 4.32 -45.55 30.39
C VAL A 487 3.59 -45.94 31.67
N ALA A 488 3.69 -47.19 32.10
CA ALA A 488 3.16 -47.65 33.38
C ALA A 488 4.21 -47.43 34.47
N ALA A 489 3.89 -46.59 35.47
CA ALA A 489 4.81 -46.30 36.57
C ALA A 489 4.63 -47.33 37.70
N GLU A 490 5.31 -48.46 37.60
CA GLU A 490 5.25 -49.58 38.54
C GLU A 490 6.49 -49.63 39.44
N SER A 491 6.30 -50.09 40.67
CA SER A 491 7.39 -50.35 41.61
C SER A 491 8.00 -51.72 41.31
N PHE A 492 9.28 -51.78 40.97
CA PHE A 492 9.95 -53.04 40.65
C PHE A 492 11.37 -53.09 41.20
N ASN A 493 11.89 -54.31 41.34
CA ASN A 493 13.27 -54.54 41.72
C ASN A 493 14.15 -54.64 40.47
N LEU A 494 14.99 -53.61 40.23
CA LEU A 494 15.84 -53.53 39.05
C LEU A 494 16.84 -54.68 39.00
N ARG A 495 17.39 -55.07 40.15
CA ARG A 495 18.35 -56.18 40.27
C ARG A 495 17.70 -57.50 39.89
N ALA A 496 16.50 -57.76 40.40
CA ALA A 496 15.73 -58.97 40.09
C ALA A 496 15.35 -59.02 38.61
N LEU A 497 14.96 -57.89 38.00
CA LEU A 497 14.68 -57.82 36.58
C LEU A 497 15.91 -58.22 35.74
N LEU A 498 17.06 -57.59 35.99
CA LEU A 498 18.30 -57.87 35.28
C LEU A 498 18.80 -59.30 35.50
N GLN A 499 18.68 -59.83 36.72
CA GLN A 499 19.02 -61.22 37.04
C GLN A 499 18.10 -62.20 36.33
N SER A 500 16.79 -61.93 36.25
CA SER A 500 15.86 -62.77 35.51
C SER A 500 16.21 -62.81 34.01
N MET A 501 16.53 -61.65 33.42
CA MET A 501 16.94 -61.59 32.02
C MET A 501 18.27 -62.30 31.77
N ALA A 502 19.22 -62.19 32.69
CA ALA A 502 20.47 -62.94 32.62
C ALA A 502 20.24 -64.46 32.71
N ALA A 503 19.31 -64.91 33.56
CA ALA A 503 18.95 -66.32 33.65
C ALA A 503 18.28 -66.84 32.36
N ASP A 504 17.48 -65.99 31.69
CA ASP A 504 16.83 -66.32 30.41
C ASP A 504 17.87 -66.44 29.26
N PHE A 505 18.85 -65.53 29.19
CA PHE A 505 19.81 -65.46 28.09
C PHE A 505 21.09 -66.28 28.29
N SER A 506 21.53 -66.52 29.52
CA SER A 506 22.77 -67.27 29.80
C SER A 506 22.82 -68.65 29.12
N PRO A 507 21.74 -69.47 29.13
CA PRO A 507 21.75 -70.76 28.42
C PRO A 507 21.91 -70.62 26.91
N LEU A 508 21.24 -69.63 26.30
CA LEU A 508 21.29 -69.37 24.84
C LEU A 508 22.68 -68.91 24.40
N VAL A 509 23.32 -68.07 25.21
CA VAL A 509 24.68 -67.56 24.95
C VAL A 509 25.71 -68.69 25.10
N GLN A 510 25.55 -69.54 26.12
CA GLN A 510 26.42 -70.71 26.35
C GLN A 510 26.26 -71.80 25.29
N GLU A 511 25.04 -72.04 24.80
CA GLU A 511 24.76 -72.96 23.69
C GLU A 511 25.52 -72.55 22.42
N LYS A 512 25.71 -71.24 22.21
CA LYS A 512 26.51 -70.68 21.11
C LYS A 512 28.03 -70.66 21.41
N GLY A 513 28.45 -71.17 22.57
CA GLY A 513 29.85 -71.19 22.99
C GLY A 513 30.43 -69.83 23.39
N LEU A 514 29.58 -68.87 23.75
CA LEU A 514 29.97 -67.52 24.18
C LEU A 514 29.98 -67.39 25.71
N GLU A 515 30.81 -66.49 26.23
CA GLU A 515 30.78 -66.12 27.65
C GLU A 515 29.71 -65.05 27.92
N PHE A 516 28.90 -65.24 28.97
CA PHE A 516 27.91 -64.26 29.41
C PHE A 516 28.28 -63.67 30.75
N VAL A 517 28.43 -62.34 30.83
CA VAL A 517 28.83 -61.63 32.05
C VAL A 517 27.78 -60.59 32.45
N LEU A 518 27.25 -60.69 33.67
CA LEU A 518 26.40 -59.66 34.25
C LEU A 518 27.17 -58.90 35.34
N GLU A 519 27.42 -57.62 35.11
CA GLU A 519 28.13 -56.72 36.03
C GLU A 519 27.17 -55.67 36.60
N LEU A 520 26.89 -55.74 37.90
CA LEU A 520 25.98 -54.83 38.59
C LEU A 520 26.73 -54.01 39.64
N ASN A 521 26.71 -52.68 39.51
CA ASN A 521 27.28 -51.79 40.52
C ASN A 521 26.53 -51.92 41.88
N GLU A 522 27.25 -51.89 42.99
CA GLU A 522 26.67 -51.94 44.35
C GLU A 522 25.83 -50.70 44.68
N ALA A 523 26.09 -49.56 44.04
CA ALA A 523 25.38 -48.31 44.26
C ALA A 523 23.96 -48.28 43.67
N LEU A 524 23.51 -49.35 42.99
CA LEU A 524 22.18 -49.42 42.39
C LEU A 524 21.08 -49.58 43.46
N PRO A 525 20.00 -48.79 43.41
CA PRO A 525 18.87 -48.95 44.32
C PRO A 525 18.14 -50.28 44.09
N GLU A 526 17.72 -50.95 45.17
CA GLU A 526 16.98 -52.22 45.07
C GLU A 526 15.60 -52.04 44.44
N SER A 527 14.86 -51.01 44.85
CA SER A 527 13.49 -50.75 44.40
C SER A 527 13.38 -49.39 43.72
N VAL A 528 12.89 -49.40 42.50
CA VAL A 528 12.70 -48.22 41.65
C VAL A 528 11.28 -48.16 41.10
N GLN A 529 10.84 -46.97 40.71
CA GLN A 529 9.59 -46.77 40.00
C GLN A 529 9.86 -46.44 38.53
N GLY A 530 9.23 -47.18 37.62
CA GLY A 530 9.36 -47.05 36.16
C GLY A 530 8.50 -48.12 35.45
N ASP A 531 8.72 -48.34 34.16
CA ASP A 531 8.01 -49.37 33.39
C ASP A 531 8.91 -50.59 33.15
N PRO A 532 8.85 -51.63 34.01
CA PRO A 532 9.73 -52.79 33.90
C PRO A 532 9.51 -53.56 32.60
N GLY A 533 8.28 -53.55 32.06
CA GLY A 533 7.94 -54.24 30.82
C GLY A 533 8.62 -53.62 29.60
N LYS A 534 8.53 -52.29 29.46
CA LYS A 534 9.21 -51.57 28.36
C LYS A 534 10.73 -51.63 28.48
N LEU A 535 11.25 -51.56 29.72
CA LEU A 535 12.69 -51.70 29.96
C LEU A 535 13.17 -53.10 29.58
N ARG A 536 12.47 -54.16 30.00
CA ARG A 536 12.74 -55.54 29.60
C ARG A 536 12.72 -55.69 28.08
N GLN A 537 11.69 -55.17 27.41
CA GLN A 537 11.56 -55.24 25.95
C GLN A 537 12.74 -54.58 25.22
N CYS A 538 13.22 -53.43 25.71
CA CYS A 538 14.40 -52.78 25.12
C CYS A 538 15.65 -53.63 25.31
N LEU A 539 15.84 -54.18 26.50
CA LEU A 539 17.00 -55.01 26.82
C LEU A 539 16.99 -56.35 26.07
N GLU A 540 15.84 -57.00 25.92
CA GLU A 540 15.66 -58.21 25.11
C GLU A 540 16.06 -57.94 23.65
N CYS A 541 15.62 -56.80 23.09
CA CYS A 541 16.02 -56.43 21.73
C CYS A 541 17.54 -56.20 21.58
N LEU A 542 18.19 -55.59 22.58
CA LEU A 542 19.64 -55.38 22.55
C LEU A 542 20.42 -56.68 22.73
N LEU A 543 19.98 -57.56 23.62
CA LEU A 543 20.58 -58.87 23.88
C LEU A 543 20.40 -59.82 22.69
N ASP A 544 19.23 -59.83 22.06
CA ASP A 544 18.98 -60.58 20.83
C ASP A 544 19.95 -60.15 19.72
N ASN A 545 20.19 -58.84 19.57
CA ASN A 545 21.17 -58.33 18.62
C ASN A 545 22.59 -58.78 18.97
N ALA A 546 22.99 -58.66 20.24
CA ALA A 546 24.31 -59.08 20.70
C ALA A 546 24.55 -60.59 20.46
N LEU A 547 23.58 -61.44 20.82
CA LEU A 547 23.63 -62.89 20.62
C LEU A 547 23.72 -63.25 19.14
N LYS A 548 22.94 -62.58 18.31
CA LYS A 548 22.89 -62.82 16.86
C LYS A 548 24.20 -62.48 16.16
N PHE A 549 24.81 -61.35 16.48
CA PHE A 549 25.98 -60.80 15.77
C PHE A 549 27.33 -61.18 16.37
N THR A 550 27.34 -61.94 17.47
CA THR A 550 28.56 -62.47 18.09
C THR A 550 28.75 -63.95 17.75
N ARG A 551 29.90 -64.30 17.15
CA ARG A 551 30.24 -65.71 16.82
C ARG A 551 31.10 -66.37 17.88
N THR A 552 32.08 -65.64 18.41
CA THR A 552 33.04 -66.09 19.41
C THR A 552 33.35 -64.93 20.36
N GLY A 553 33.67 -65.24 21.61
CA GLY A 553 34.00 -64.25 22.63
C GLY A 553 32.89 -64.14 23.67
N PHE A 554 32.39 -62.92 23.92
CA PHE A 554 31.53 -62.64 25.06
C PHE A 554 30.40 -61.66 24.77
N ILE A 555 29.39 -61.71 25.64
CA ILE A 555 28.33 -60.72 25.77
C ILE A 555 28.28 -60.31 27.24
N GLN A 556 28.43 -59.01 27.49
CA GLN A 556 28.46 -58.43 28.83
C GLN A 556 27.32 -57.42 28.99
N VAL A 557 26.58 -57.53 30.09
CA VAL A 557 25.62 -56.51 30.52
C VAL A 557 26.21 -55.79 31.72
N ARG A 558 26.56 -54.52 31.55
CA ARG A 558 27.06 -53.66 32.62
C ARG A 558 26.00 -52.66 33.04
N VAL A 559 25.69 -52.62 34.33
CA VAL A 559 24.73 -51.66 34.88
C VAL A 559 25.40 -50.77 35.91
N THR A 560 25.38 -49.47 35.61
CA THR A 560 25.87 -48.41 36.49
C THR A 560 24.74 -47.43 36.76
N GLY A 561 24.88 -46.63 37.79
CA GLY A 561 23.93 -45.54 38.01
C GLY A 561 24.43 -44.53 39.03
N VAL A 562 23.89 -43.33 38.92
CA VAL A 562 24.26 -42.19 39.75
C VAL A 562 23.00 -41.47 40.24
N PRO A 563 22.98 -40.97 41.48
CA PRO A 563 21.92 -40.10 41.96
C PRO A 563 21.77 -38.86 41.06
N ALA A 564 20.55 -38.54 40.65
CA ALA A 564 20.24 -37.49 39.67
C ALA A 564 19.21 -36.49 40.22
N GLY A 565 19.47 -35.95 41.41
CA GLY A 565 18.57 -35.02 42.13
C GLY A 565 17.73 -35.69 43.23
N THR A 566 16.79 -34.96 43.83
CA THR A 566 15.95 -35.46 44.93
C THR A 566 14.97 -36.54 44.44
N GLY A 567 15.26 -37.81 44.76
CA GLY A 567 14.38 -38.94 44.47
C GLY A 567 14.50 -39.53 43.06
N ALA A 568 15.39 -39.00 42.21
CA ALA A 568 15.68 -39.53 40.88
C ALA A 568 17.09 -40.14 40.82
N PHE A 569 17.23 -41.21 40.06
CA PHE A 569 18.44 -41.99 39.92
C PHE A 569 18.62 -42.34 38.44
N GLN A 570 19.72 -41.87 37.86
CA GLN A 570 20.03 -42.12 36.46
C GLN A 570 20.69 -43.50 36.37
N VAL A 571 20.01 -44.43 35.70
CA VAL A 571 20.54 -45.78 35.45
C VAL A 571 21.07 -45.84 34.02
N LYS A 572 22.30 -46.33 33.87
CA LYS A 572 22.92 -46.63 32.59
C LYS A 572 23.11 -48.14 32.47
N ILE A 573 22.44 -48.76 31.50
CA ILE A 573 22.55 -50.18 31.17
C ILE A 573 23.25 -50.32 29.84
N GLU A 574 24.41 -50.97 29.83
CA GLU A 574 25.25 -51.16 28.66
C GLU A 574 25.25 -52.65 28.28
N VAL A 575 24.86 -52.94 27.04
CA VAL A 575 24.97 -54.27 26.43
C VAL A 575 26.17 -54.23 25.49
N ILE A 576 27.21 -54.98 25.85
CA ILE A 576 28.51 -55.00 25.20
C ILE A 576 28.71 -56.37 24.58
N ASP A 577 29.02 -56.42 23.29
CA ASP A 577 29.30 -57.64 22.55
C ASP A 577 30.68 -57.58 21.90
N SER A 578 31.33 -58.74 21.72
CA SER A 578 32.59 -58.88 20.97
C SER A 578 32.37 -59.31 19.52
N GLY A 579 31.21 -58.99 18.95
CA GLY A 579 30.79 -59.44 17.65
C GLY A 579 31.45 -58.72 16.49
N ILE A 580 30.81 -58.80 15.33
CA ILE A 580 31.33 -58.24 14.05
C ILE A 580 31.58 -56.73 14.09
N GLY A 581 30.90 -55.99 14.97
CA GLY A 581 30.88 -54.52 14.96
C GLY A 581 30.44 -53.91 13.63
N PHE A 582 30.39 -52.59 13.56
CA PHE A 582 30.09 -51.86 12.33
C PHE A 582 30.79 -50.52 12.26
N THR A 583 30.99 -50.01 11.04
CA THR A 583 31.67 -48.73 10.79
C THR A 583 30.88 -47.60 11.43
N ARG A 584 31.55 -46.58 11.99
CA ARG A 584 30.88 -45.42 12.59
C ARG A 584 29.85 -44.82 11.62
N LEU A 585 28.58 -45.08 11.89
CA LEU A 585 27.45 -44.43 11.27
C LEU A 585 27.12 -43.17 12.08
N ASN A 586 26.45 -42.18 11.47
CA ASN A 586 25.92 -41.05 12.23
C ASN A 586 25.03 -41.55 13.39
N GLU A 587 25.05 -40.85 14.53
CA GLU A 587 24.38 -41.28 15.78
C GLU A 587 22.91 -41.67 15.59
N ALA A 588 22.18 -41.02 14.68
CA ALA A 588 20.76 -41.26 14.43
C ALA A 588 20.45 -42.41 13.44
N VAL A 589 21.45 -42.90 12.70
CA VAL A 589 21.23 -43.79 11.54
C VAL A 589 20.82 -45.22 11.96
N PRO A 590 21.45 -45.86 12.96
CA PRO A 590 21.03 -47.19 13.43
C PRO A 590 19.62 -47.23 14.05
N TYR A 591 19.04 -46.07 14.37
CA TYR A 591 17.69 -45.94 14.93
C TYR A 591 16.63 -45.61 13.87
N GLN A 592 17.01 -45.52 12.59
CA GLN A 592 16.06 -45.37 11.50
C GLN A 592 15.30 -46.70 11.27
N ARG A 593 14.02 -46.59 10.89
CA ARG A 593 13.17 -47.75 10.64
C ARG A 593 13.64 -48.46 9.37
N PHE A 594 13.65 -49.78 9.41
CA PHE A 594 14.07 -50.64 8.29
C PHE A 594 15.54 -50.43 7.88
N PHE A 595 16.33 -49.79 8.74
CA PHE A 595 17.74 -49.55 8.47
C PHE A 595 18.57 -50.80 8.80
N GLN A 596 19.49 -51.14 7.89
CA GLN A 596 20.41 -52.28 8.01
C GLN A 596 21.77 -51.87 7.45
N VAL A 597 22.84 -52.25 8.14
CA VAL A 597 24.20 -51.75 7.85
C VAL A 597 24.78 -52.33 6.56
N ASP A 598 24.35 -53.52 6.12
CA ASP A 598 24.80 -54.10 4.85
C ASP A 598 23.80 -55.12 4.27
N GLY A 599 23.53 -55.05 2.96
CA GLY A 599 22.54 -55.88 2.28
C GLY A 599 22.94 -57.36 2.14
N SER A 600 24.24 -57.68 2.23
CA SER A 600 24.78 -59.05 2.18
C SER A 600 24.58 -59.84 3.48
N MET A 601 24.53 -59.15 4.63
CA MET A 601 24.28 -59.70 5.98
C MET A 601 22.84 -60.23 6.17
N THR A 602 21.91 -59.85 5.28
CA THR A 602 20.51 -60.32 5.31
C THR A 602 20.37 -61.82 5.07
N ARG A 603 21.28 -62.43 4.28
CA ARG A 603 21.25 -63.87 3.99
C ARG A 603 21.81 -64.72 5.12
N GLU A 604 22.70 -64.16 5.94
CA GLU A 604 23.45 -64.93 6.96
C GLU A 604 22.92 -64.72 8.39
N TYR A 605 22.33 -63.56 8.71
CA TYR A 605 21.83 -63.26 10.06
C TYR A 605 20.35 -62.89 10.12
N GLY A 606 19.70 -62.50 9.02
CA GLY A 606 18.29 -62.07 9.02
C GLY A 606 18.01 -60.82 9.88
N GLY A 607 16.75 -60.42 10.07
CA GLY A 607 16.34 -59.24 10.84
C GLY A 607 15.78 -58.11 9.97
N LEU A 608 15.07 -57.14 10.57
CA LEU A 608 14.18 -56.22 9.83
C LEU A 608 14.47 -54.74 10.07
N GLY A 609 15.43 -54.41 10.94
CA GLY A 609 15.83 -53.03 11.21
C GLY A 609 14.78 -52.19 11.96
N ILE A 610 13.84 -52.83 12.68
CA ILE A 610 12.78 -52.13 13.44
C ILE A 610 13.06 -52.12 14.96
N GLY A 611 13.78 -53.13 15.47
CA GLY A 611 13.98 -53.32 16.91
C GLY A 611 14.65 -52.13 17.62
N LEU A 612 15.77 -51.63 17.08
CA LEU A 612 16.47 -50.46 17.64
C LEU A 612 15.64 -49.17 17.53
N ALA A 613 14.83 -49.03 16.49
CA ALA A 613 13.92 -47.89 16.34
C ALA A 613 12.79 -47.91 17.39
N ILE A 614 12.26 -49.09 17.73
CA ILE A 614 11.28 -49.26 18.82
C ILE A 614 11.95 -48.99 20.17
N CYS A 615 13.16 -49.51 20.41
CA CYS A 615 13.90 -49.26 21.65
C CYS A 615 14.14 -47.77 21.89
N ALA A 616 14.59 -47.04 20.86
CA ALA A 616 14.81 -45.60 20.96
C ALA A 616 13.53 -44.86 21.37
N GLN A 617 12.40 -45.16 20.74
CA GLN A 617 11.11 -44.51 21.06
C GLN A 617 10.56 -44.91 22.44
N LEU A 618 10.67 -46.17 22.84
CA LEU A 618 10.21 -46.64 24.17
C LEU A 618 11.02 -46.04 25.32
N ILE A 619 12.31 -45.79 25.09
CA ILE A 619 13.21 -45.21 26.09
C ILE A 619 13.03 -43.70 26.15
N GLU A 620 12.83 -43.05 25.00
CA GLU A 620 12.46 -41.63 24.94
C GLU A 620 11.13 -41.35 25.67
N LEU A 621 10.13 -42.22 25.52
CA LEU A 621 8.88 -42.14 26.29
C LEU A 621 9.10 -42.22 27.81
N GLN A 622 10.15 -42.92 28.26
CA GLN A 622 10.55 -43.01 29.66
C GLN A 622 11.51 -41.89 30.09
N GLY A 623 11.74 -40.89 29.23
CA GLY A 623 12.65 -39.77 29.50
C GLY A 623 14.14 -40.15 29.41
N GLY A 624 14.46 -41.29 28.81
CA GLY A 624 15.81 -41.79 28.63
C GLY A 624 16.37 -41.60 27.22
N VAL A 625 17.62 -42.05 27.02
CA VAL A 625 18.32 -41.99 25.73
C VAL A 625 18.99 -43.34 25.45
N LEU A 626 18.90 -43.81 24.20
CA LEU A 626 19.67 -44.95 23.67
C LEU A 626 20.86 -44.41 22.87
N SER A 627 22.05 -44.90 23.16
CA SER A 627 23.31 -44.53 22.48
C SER A 627 24.09 -45.78 22.08
N HIS A 628 25.05 -45.65 21.17
CA HIS A 628 25.88 -46.78 20.73
C HIS A 628 27.32 -46.37 20.45
N GLN A 629 28.24 -47.33 20.58
CA GLN A 629 29.63 -47.25 20.13
C GLN A 629 29.99 -48.59 19.49
N SER A 630 30.54 -48.59 18.28
CA SER A 630 30.91 -49.82 17.59
C SER A 630 32.17 -49.61 16.75
N GLU A 631 33.00 -50.66 16.68
CA GLU A 631 34.20 -50.71 15.83
C GLU A 631 34.18 -52.04 15.05
N PRO A 632 34.35 -52.02 13.71
CA PRO A 632 34.41 -53.26 12.91
C PRO A 632 35.45 -54.25 13.45
N GLY A 633 35.05 -55.49 13.64
CA GLY A 633 35.87 -56.59 14.16
C GLY A 633 36.17 -56.54 15.65
N ARG A 634 35.66 -55.54 16.39
CA ARG A 634 35.87 -55.38 17.84
C ARG A 634 34.58 -55.42 18.67
N GLY A 635 33.43 -55.49 18.01
CA GLY A 635 32.13 -55.57 18.65
C GLY A 635 31.42 -54.22 18.84
N SER A 636 30.34 -54.23 19.61
CA SER A 636 29.50 -53.05 19.84
C SER A 636 29.11 -52.90 21.31
N CYS A 637 28.83 -51.66 21.71
CA CYS A 637 28.27 -51.29 23.00
C CYS A 637 27.01 -50.46 22.74
N PHE A 638 25.85 -50.95 23.20
CA PHE A 638 24.60 -50.20 23.20
C PHE A 638 24.24 -49.81 24.63
N ALA A 639 24.04 -48.52 24.88
CA ALA A 639 23.83 -47.98 26.21
C ALA A 639 22.47 -47.27 26.34
N LEU A 640 21.63 -47.80 27.24
CA LEU A 640 20.37 -47.22 27.69
C LEU A 640 20.60 -46.37 28.92
N SER A 641 20.26 -45.08 28.84
CA SER A 641 20.33 -44.13 29.96
C SER A 641 18.90 -43.71 30.34
N VAL A 642 18.38 -44.18 31.46
CA VAL A 642 16.99 -43.95 31.88
C VAL A 642 16.91 -43.32 33.28
N PRO A 643 16.12 -42.25 33.48
CA PRO A 643 15.84 -41.72 34.81
C PRO A 643 14.79 -42.58 35.51
N LEU A 644 15.15 -43.20 36.64
CA LEU A 644 14.24 -43.96 37.49
C LEU A 644 14.05 -43.26 38.83
N ARG A 645 12.89 -43.40 39.46
CA ARG A 645 12.66 -42.85 40.81
C ARG A 645 13.01 -43.88 41.87
N VAL A 646 13.74 -43.48 42.91
CA VAL A 646 14.11 -44.37 44.02
C VAL A 646 12.98 -44.44 45.02
N LEU A 647 12.57 -45.65 45.38
CA LEU A 647 11.63 -45.88 46.47
C LEU A 647 12.43 -46.02 47.77
N SER A 648 12.62 -44.92 48.50
CA SER A 648 13.27 -44.96 49.82
C SER A 648 12.44 -45.79 50.80
N ARG A 649 13.10 -46.63 51.61
CA ARG A 649 12.51 -47.58 52.59
C ARG A 649 11.64 -46.95 53.70
N GLN A 650 11.37 -45.65 53.68
CA GLN A 650 10.61 -44.93 54.71
C GLN A 650 9.09 -44.88 54.48
N THR A 651 8.54 -45.53 53.44
CA THR A 651 7.09 -45.48 53.15
C THR A 651 6.38 -46.84 53.20
N GLN A 652 6.94 -47.84 53.90
CA GLN A 652 6.19 -49.06 54.26
C GLN A 652 5.48 -48.98 55.62
N LEU A 653 5.81 -47.99 56.48
CA LEU A 653 5.13 -47.81 57.76
C LEU A 653 3.81 -47.03 57.67
N HIS A 654 3.58 -46.22 56.62
CA HIS A 654 2.36 -45.40 56.51
C HIS A 654 1.22 -46.01 55.68
N SER A 655 1.42 -47.16 55.02
CA SER A 655 0.38 -47.82 54.23
C SER A 655 -0.33 -48.96 54.96
N GLN A 656 0.23 -49.46 56.08
CA GLN A 656 -0.49 -50.38 56.98
C GLN A 656 -1.43 -49.64 57.95
N GLU A 657 -1.05 -48.45 58.45
CA GLU A 657 -1.93 -47.67 59.35
C GLU A 657 -3.14 -47.04 58.65
N ARG A 658 -3.13 -46.89 57.32
CA ARG A 658 -4.27 -46.36 56.55
C ARG A 658 -5.31 -47.41 56.12
N ARG A 659 -5.06 -48.70 56.41
CA ARG A 659 -6.01 -49.80 56.16
C ARG A 659 -6.75 -50.27 57.41
N GLU A 660 -6.42 -49.75 58.59
CA GLU A 660 -7.18 -49.97 59.83
C GLU A 660 -8.04 -48.77 60.23
N ILE A 661 -8.04 -47.69 59.46
CA ILE A 661 -8.97 -46.56 59.61
C ILE A 661 -9.51 -46.16 58.24
N LEU A 662 -10.38 -47.02 57.68
CA LEU A 662 -11.45 -46.81 56.71
C LEU A 662 -12.10 -48.18 56.45
#